data_AF-A0AAU5EGX2-F1
#
_entry.id   AF-A0AAU5EGX2-F1
#
_cell.length_a   1.000
_cell.length_b   1.000
_cell.length_c   1.000
_cell.angle_alpha   90.00
_cell.angle_beta   90.00
_cell.angle_gamma   90.00
#
_symmetry.space_group_name_H-M   'P 1'
#
loop_
_entity.id
_entity.type
_entity.pdbx_description
1 polymer ?
#
loop_
_entity_poly.entity_id
_entity_poly.type
_entity_poly.pdbx_seq_one_letter_code
_entity_poly.pdbx_strand_id
1 'polypeptide(L)'
;MPRVKVSVIVPVYNTGKYVDECAPSLLGQSLPADEYEVIYVDDGSTDDTLSRLEKIAAGHPNVQVHTRPNSGWPGAPRNLGMRHAEGEYIQFVDHDDTLGPEALERLYDHAKRNDADVVLGKMSSTMVRPRRLFRHTVDVCTIENDELTQSMSPHKMFRRAFVEEHGLRFPEGPWILEDLAFVSAAYLKAERISILADYPVYYWMKRDDGGNNTQHRFNPKHGFWPNTRTVVRQFKDATPASDDIDALQNRLLHRLYHVEILSRTREPEILREDPAEQRQRFEAARAVALEEFPTAVRDGLPAVSRLRAALLEAGDFDGAVTLAERIREVKARSAVGELRWENGRLVADVTLDLLRGDGEPLTLVERDGKQYLDPELLDGVPGTEDGWEVPDPFRLAYAELVVKDRDREDWWYPEGDLEVRLKPLGDGRSQVIATGRLSLDPERLAGGRPLERGVHDVWAYVQLLGVDRLVRVTGDGTPGTPAATPALTGGRLSLPYWTGSGQLALDVDQRQRKLGQDAATAATANTERGEGSSLPLPYIAAAPDSTPARVKVTVATLGVEAELLPTPDSPTARLRLPARLKLPSGRHPVTLPKSAAPIAYAVVRDGTVLRLEGPAYEAGSGRRFVDSVADNRQVRRVRRRLGR
;
A
#
# COMPACT_ATOMS: atom_id res chain seq x y z
N MET A 1 31.60 -20.42 8.08
CA MET A 1 30.29 -19.90 7.62
C MET A 1 29.98 -20.58 6.31
N PRO A 2 28.71 -20.93 6.02
CA PRO A 2 28.35 -21.52 4.74
C PRO A 2 28.79 -20.58 3.61
N ARG A 3 29.30 -21.14 2.51
CA ARG A 3 29.76 -20.36 1.36
C ARG A 3 28.58 -19.72 0.63
N VAL A 4 27.43 -20.39 0.64
CA VAL A 4 26.16 -19.91 0.09
C VAL A 4 25.26 -19.46 1.23
N LYS A 5 24.80 -18.22 1.19
CA LYS A 5 23.89 -17.60 2.16
C LYS A 5 22.43 -17.95 1.85
N VAL A 6 22.03 -17.92 0.58
CA VAL A 6 20.63 -18.12 0.17
C VAL A 6 20.53 -19.06 -1.04
N SER A 7 19.61 -20.03 -0.96
CA SER A 7 19.15 -20.81 -2.12
C SER A 7 17.77 -20.34 -2.54
N VAL A 8 17.64 -19.82 -3.75
CA VAL A 8 16.36 -19.44 -4.34
C VAL A 8 15.78 -20.65 -5.09
N ILE A 9 14.62 -21.14 -4.69
CA ILE A 9 13.96 -22.29 -5.33
C ILE A 9 12.80 -21.81 -6.20
N VAL A 10 12.84 -22.17 -7.48
CA VAL A 10 11.85 -21.76 -8.47
C VAL A 10 11.19 -23.00 -9.10
N PRO A 11 9.94 -23.34 -8.75
CA PRO A 11 9.18 -24.39 -9.43
C PRO A 11 8.69 -23.90 -10.80
N VAL A 12 8.99 -24.67 -11.85
CA VAL A 12 8.72 -24.28 -13.25
C VAL A 12 7.88 -25.34 -13.96
N TYR A 13 6.87 -24.92 -14.72
CA TYR A 13 6.11 -25.80 -15.61
C TYR A 13 5.45 -24.98 -16.73
N ASN A 14 5.78 -25.28 -17.98
CA ASN A 14 5.24 -24.63 -19.18
C ASN A 14 5.18 -23.10 -19.06
N THR A 15 6.30 -22.52 -18.63
CA THR A 15 6.41 -21.11 -18.30
C THR A 15 6.71 -20.25 -19.54
N GLY A 16 7.38 -20.79 -20.56
CA GLY A 16 7.74 -20.07 -21.78
C GLY A 16 8.39 -18.73 -21.49
N LYS A 17 7.77 -17.63 -21.94
CA LYS A 17 8.32 -16.25 -21.84
C LYS A 17 8.47 -15.71 -20.41
N TYR A 18 7.66 -16.15 -19.44
CA TYR A 18 7.65 -15.49 -18.12
C TYR A 18 8.94 -15.77 -17.32
N VAL A 19 9.66 -16.85 -17.64
CA VAL A 19 10.96 -17.13 -17.03
C VAL A 19 12.00 -16.09 -17.42
N ASP A 20 11.88 -15.50 -18.63
CA ASP A 20 12.75 -14.43 -19.10
C ASP A 20 12.46 -13.09 -18.38
N GLU A 21 11.29 -12.94 -17.77
CA GLU A 21 10.92 -11.79 -16.94
C GLU A 21 11.35 -12.01 -15.48
N CYS A 22 11.21 -13.23 -14.96
CA CYS A 22 11.60 -13.61 -13.61
C CYS A 22 13.13 -13.60 -13.43
N ALA A 23 13.87 -14.27 -14.33
CA ALA A 23 15.30 -14.52 -14.17
C ALA A 23 16.16 -13.26 -14.00
N PRO A 24 15.98 -12.15 -14.76
CA PRO A 24 16.73 -10.92 -14.53
C PRO A 24 16.57 -10.35 -13.12
N SER A 25 15.39 -10.51 -12.50
CA SER A 25 15.18 -10.05 -11.12
C SER A 25 15.97 -10.87 -10.10
N LEU A 26 16.13 -12.18 -10.33
CA LEU A 26 16.89 -13.09 -9.46
C LEU A 26 18.40 -12.96 -9.66
N LEU A 27 18.84 -12.70 -10.88
CA LEU A 27 20.26 -12.59 -11.25
C LEU A 27 20.82 -11.19 -11.03
N GLY A 28 19.96 -10.17 -10.94
CA GLY A 28 20.31 -8.78 -10.68
C GLY A 28 20.29 -8.36 -9.21
N GLN A 29 20.38 -9.33 -8.28
CA GLN A 29 20.34 -9.06 -6.84
C GLN A 29 21.62 -8.35 -6.36
N SER A 30 21.51 -7.53 -5.32
CA SER A 30 22.65 -6.85 -4.69
C SER A 30 23.56 -7.81 -3.92
N LEU A 31 23.02 -8.95 -3.47
CA LEU A 31 23.79 -10.02 -2.86
C LEU A 31 24.78 -10.60 -3.89
N PRO A 32 26.09 -10.71 -3.59
CA PRO A 32 27.08 -11.21 -4.55
C PRO A 32 26.73 -12.58 -5.12
N ALA A 33 26.92 -12.76 -6.43
CA ALA A 33 26.53 -13.98 -7.15
C ALA A 33 27.19 -15.27 -6.67
N ASP A 34 28.32 -15.19 -5.95
CA ASP A 34 28.99 -16.33 -5.32
C ASP A 34 28.50 -16.65 -3.90
N GLU A 35 27.58 -15.84 -3.36
CA GLU A 35 26.95 -16.00 -2.06
C GLU A 35 25.49 -16.49 -2.13
N TYR A 36 24.92 -16.66 -3.31
CA TYR A 36 23.58 -17.25 -3.47
C TYR A 36 23.50 -18.11 -4.71
N GLU A 37 22.52 -19.01 -4.73
CA GLU A 37 22.21 -19.86 -5.88
C GLU A 37 20.74 -19.76 -6.27
N VAL A 38 20.45 -20.02 -7.55
CA VAL A 38 19.08 -20.13 -8.08
C VAL A 38 18.88 -21.53 -8.61
N ILE A 39 17.93 -22.26 -8.04
CA ILE A 39 17.61 -23.64 -8.34
C ILE A 39 16.26 -23.66 -9.05
N TYR A 40 16.29 -23.75 -10.38
CA TYR A 40 15.10 -24.01 -11.17
C TYR A 40 14.79 -25.49 -11.18
N VAL A 41 13.53 -25.83 -10.88
CA VAL A 41 13.04 -27.21 -10.92
C VAL A 41 11.90 -27.32 -11.92
N ASP A 42 12.23 -27.81 -13.11
CA ASP A 42 11.28 -28.07 -14.19
C ASP A 42 10.45 -29.33 -13.90
N ASP A 43 9.13 -29.14 -13.85
CA ASP A 43 8.12 -30.18 -13.62
C ASP A 43 7.70 -30.88 -14.93
N GLY A 44 8.66 -31.20 -15.78
CA GLY A 44 8.43 -31.91 -17.03
C GLY A 44 7.69 -31.05 -18.05
N SER A 45 8.20 -29.84 -18.29
CA SER A 45 7.64 -28.95 -19.31
C SER A 45 7.70 -29.59 -20.70
N THR A 46 6.70 -29.29 -21.51
CA THR A 46 6.56 -29.79 -22.89
C THR A 46 6.75 -28.70 -23.94
N ASP A 47 6.95 -27.45 -23.50
CA ASP A 47 7.25 -26.30 -24.33
C ASP A 47 8.77 -26.00 -24.35
N ASP A 48 9.17 -24.77 -24.72
CA ASP A 48 10.57 -24.38 -24.81
C ASP A 48 11.21 -23.97 -23.47
N THR A 49 10.49 -24.11 -22.35
CA THR A 49 10.93 -23.67 -21.03
C THR A 49 12.27 -24.26 -20.61
N LEU A 50 12.47 -25.58 -20.75
CA LEU A 50 13.72 -26.23 -20.36
C LEU A 50 14.91 -25.67 -21.15
N SER A 51 14.76 -25.48 -22.46
CA SER A 51 15.84 -24.93 -23.30
C SER A 51 16.22 -23.49 -22.91
N ARG A 52 15.25 -22.69 -22.44
CA ARG A 52 15.50 -21.34 -21.91
C ARG A 52 16.27 -21.39 -20.60
N LEU A 53 15.87 -22.28 -19.68
CA LEU A 53 16.55 -22.50 -18.40
C LEU A 53 18.01 -22.96 -18.59
N GLU A 54 18.25 -23.91 -19.49
CA GLU A 54 19.61 -24.39 -19.81
C GLU A 54 20.50 -23.27 -20.36
N LYS A 55 19.92 -22.39 -21.21
CA LYS A 55 20.63 -21.22 -21.73
C LYS A 55 20.98 -20.22 -20.62
N ILE A 56 20.08 -20.00 -19.67
CA ILE A 56 20.34 -19.14 -18.50
C ILE A 56 21.47 -19.78 -17.66
N ALA A 57 21.37 -21.07 -17.33
CA ALA A 57 22.38 -21.76 -16.53
C ALA A 57 23.78 -21.74 -17.17
N ALA A 58 23.87 -21.85 -18.51
CA ALA A 58 25.14 -21.77 -19.23
C ALA A 58 25.86 -20.41 -19.07
N GLY A 59 25.12 -19.33 -18.80
CA GLY A 59 25.67 -17.99 -18.60
C GLY A 59 25.93 -17.62 -17.13
N HIS A 60 25.43 -18.41 -16.18
CA HIS A 60 25.38 -18.03 -14.76
C HIS A 60 25.83 -19.21 -13.86
N PRO A 61 27.06 -19.19 -13.32
CA PRO A 61 27.63 -20.30 -12.53
C PRO A 61 26.85 -20.66 -11.25
N ASN A 62 26.05 -19.74 -10.77
CA ASN A 62 25.22 -19.89 -9.58
C ASN A 62 23.78 -20.36 -9.88
N VAL A 63 23.50 -20.76 -11.12
CA VAL A 63 22.19 -21.28 -11.53
C VAL A 63 22.27 -22.78 -11.74
N GLN A 64 21.34 -23.50 -11.13
CA GLN A 64 21.14 -24.93 -11.29
C GLN A 64 19.77 -25.21 -11.91
N VAL A 65 19.71 -26.23 -12.78
CA VAL A 65 18.47 -26.68 -13.41
C VAL A 65 18.30 -28.17 -13.15
N HIS A 66 17.17 -28.54 -12.56
CA HIS A 66 16.78 -29.93 -12.36
C HIS A 66 15.46 -30.20 -13.06
N THR A 67 15.30 -31.40 -13.58
CA THR A 67 14.07 -31.84 -14.26
C THR A 67 13.48 -33.03 -13.53
N ARG A 68 12.16 -33.18 -13.62
CA ARG A 68 11.45 -34.39 -13.20
C ARG A 68 10.20 -34.62 -14.04
N PRO A 69 9.60 -35.82 -14.01
CA PRO A 69 8.29 -36.03 -14.62
C PRO A 69 7.21 -35.15 -13.97
N ASN A 70 6.26 -34.68 -14.77
CA ASN A 70 5.20 -33.78 -14.32
C ASN A 70 4.39 -34.37 -13.16
N SER A 71 4.45 -33.71 -12.01
CA SER A 71 3.73 -34.09 -10.79
C SER A 71 2.31 -33.52 -10.68
N GLY A 72 2.00 -32.53 -11.51
CA GLY A 72 0.73 -31.82 -11.55
C GLY A 72 0.58 -30.65 -10.58
N TRP A 73 1.57 -30.34 -9.73
CA TRP A 73 1.48 -29.23 -8.76
C TRP A 73 2.86 -28.76 -8.22
N PRO A 74 2.99 -27.53 -7.71
CA PRO A 74 4.27 -26.99 -7.23
C PRO A 74 4.82 -27.55 -5.89
N GLY A 75 4.22 -28.58 -5.28
CA GLY A 75 4.74 -29.18 -4.04
C GLY A 75 6.03 -30.00 -4.25
N ALA A 76 5.98 -30.97 -5.17
CA ALA A 76 7.12 -31.84 -5.49
C ALA A 76 8.37 -31.12 -6.11
N PRO A 77 8.27 -30.09 -6.97
CA PRO A 77 9.43 -29.33 -7.43
C PRO A 77 10.07 -28.56 -6.29
N ARG A 78 9.28 -27.92 -5.42
CA ARG A 78 9.79 -27.20 -4.25
C ARG A 78 10.55 -28.14 -3.32
N ASN A 79 10.00 -29.33 -3.04
CA ASN A 79 10.70 -30.35 -2.26
C ASN A 79 12.00 -30.84 -2.93
N LEU A 80 12.01 -31.03 -4.26
CA LEU A 80 13.23 -31.39 -4.99
C LEU A 80 14.27 -30.27 -4.91
N GLY A 81 13.87 -29.01 -5.09
CA GLY A 81 14.76 -27.86 -4.93
C GLY A 81 15.34 -27.78 -3.52
N MET A 82 14.55 -28.05 -2.48
CA MET A 82 15.04 -28.06 -1.09
C MET A 82 16.11 -29.13 -0.86
N ARG A 83 16.08 -30.26 -1.58
CA ARG A 83 17.12 -31.29 -1.47
C ARG A 83 18.44 -30.88 -2.11
N HIS A 84 18.41 -29.96 -3.07
CA HIS A 84 19.59 -29.44 -3.77
C HIS A 84 20.12 -28.13 -3.17
N ALA A 85 19.36 -27.51 -2.26
CA ALA A 85 19.74 -26.25 -1.62
C ALA A 85 20.94 -26.40 -0.67
N GLU A 86 22.00 -25.62 -0.92
CA GLU A 86 23.19 -25.55 -0.07
C GLU A 86 23.20 -24.33 0.87
N GLY A 87 22.40 -23.31 0.54
CA GLY A 87 22.29 -22.04 1.24
C GLY A 87 21.88 -22.18 2.71
N GLU A 88 22.35 -21.26 3.55
CA GLU A 88 21.92 -21.19 4.96
C GLU A 88 20.41 -20.96 5.10
N TYR A 89 19.85 -20.19 4.16
CA TYR A 89 18.42 -19.91 4.04
C TYR A 89 17.89 -20.31 2.66
N ILE A 90 16.59 -20.60 2.61
CA ILE A 90 15.84 -20.96 1.41
C ILE A 90 14.80 -19.87 1.14
N GLN A 91 14.74 -19.36 -0.09
CA GLN A 91 13.70 -18.43 -0.55
C GLN A 91 12.91 -19.08 -1.69
N PHE A 92 11.59 -19.17 -1.57
CA PHE A 92 10.75 -19.64 -2.68
C PHE A 92 10.29 -18.48 -3.56
N VAL A 93 10.34 -18.67 -4.88
CA VAL A 93 9.85 -17.71 -5.87
C VAL A 93 9.10 -18.48 -6.95
N ASP A 94 7.87 -18.10 -7.27
CA ASP A 94 7.15 -18.67 -8.41
C ASP A 94 7.70 -18.08 -9.73
N HIS A 95 7.68 -18.88 -10.80
CA HIS A 95 8.39 -18.57 -12.05
C HIS A 95 7.83 -17.38 -12.85
N ASP A 96 6.66 -16.88 -12.47
CA ASP A 96 5.95 -15.74 -13.04
C ASP A 96 6.02 -14.49 -12.14
N ASP A 97 6.77 -14.54 -11.04
CA ASP A 97 6.95 -13.44 -10.10
C ASP A 97 8.37 -12.84 -10.18
N THR A 98 8.59 -11.71 -9.49
CA THR A 98 9.90 -11.06 -9.40
C THR A 98 10.26 -10.65 -7.97
N LEU A 99 11.56 -10.48 -7.72
CA LEU A 99 12.09 -9.92 -6.47
C LEU A 99 12.57 -8.47 -6.64
N GLY A 100 12.49 -7.69 -5.57
CA GLY A 100 13.16 -6.39 -5.49
C GLY A 100 14.69 -6.54 -5.58
N PRO A 101 15.43 -5.59 -6.18
CA PRO A 101 16.88 -5.72 -6.39
C PRO A 101 17.74 -6.00 -5.14
N GLU A 102 17.29 -5.55 -3.96
CA GLU A 102 18.00 -5.75 -2.69
C GLU A 102 17.35 -6.84 -1.81
N ALA A 103 16.39 -7.59 -2.36
CA ALA A 103 15.55 -8.51 -1.61
C ALA A 103 16.36 -9.58 -0.86
N LEU A 104 17.26 -10.29 -1.56
CA LEU A 104 18.01 -11.39 -0.94
C LEU A 104 18.98 -10.91 0.15
N GLU A 105 19.71 -9.82 -0.11
CA GLU A 105 20.65 -9.22 0.86
C GLU A 105 19.90 -8.74 2.11
N ARG A 106 18.82 -7.97 1.94
CA ARG A 106 18.05 -7.42 3.07
C ARG A 106 17.37 -8.50 3.89
N LEU A 107 16.75 -9.50 3.24
CA LEU A 107 16.14 -10.62 3.95
C LEU A 107 17.19 -11.40 4.74
N TYR A 108 18.33 -11.73 4.14
CA TYR A 108 19.40 -12.47 4.81
C TYR A 108 19.96 -11.69 5.99
N ASP A 109 20.30 -10.40 5.81
CA ASP A 109 20.83 -9.56 6.88
C ASP A 109 19.85 -9.40 8.04
N HIS A 110 18.56 -9.27 7.73
CA HIS A 110 17.50 -9.21 8.74
C HIS A 110 17.37 -10.56 9.47
N ALA A 111 17.39 -11.67 8.74
CA ALA A 111 17.35 -13.02 9.32
C ALA A 111 18.54 -13.27 10.26
N LYS A 112 19.76 -12.94 9.82
CA LYS A 112 20.98 -13.13 10.60
C LYS A 112 21.05 -12.25 11.85
N ARG A 113 20.63 -10.99 11.75
CA ARG A 113 20.58 -10.07 12.89
C ARG A 113 19.64 -10.58 13.99
N ASN A 114 18.54 -11.20 13.58
CA ASN A 114 17.48 -11.63 14.50
C ASN A 114 17.50 -13.14 14.80
N ASP A 115 18.45 -13.91 14.26
CA ASP A 115 18.48 -15.38 14.31
C ASP A 115 17.11 -16.00 13.97
N ALA A 116 16.52 -15.53 12.88
CA ALA A 116 15.16 -15.89 12.50
C ALA A 116 15.11 -17.28 11.83
N ASP A 117 14.09 -18.05 12.18
CA ASP A 117 13.69 -19.29 11.49
C ASP A 117 12.97 -18.97 10.18
N VAL A 118 12.13 -17.93 10.20
CA VAL A 118 11.34 -17.48 9.05
C VAL A 118 11.38 -15.96 8.96
N VAL A 119 11.60 -15.43 7.77
CA VAL A 119 11.52 -13.99 7.49
C VAL A 119 10.50 -13.72 6.39
N LEU A 120 9.54 -12.86 6.73
CA LEU A 120 8.54 -12.35 5.81
C LEU A 120 9.05 -11.06 5.19
N GLY A 121 9.18 -11.04 3.87
CA GLY A 121 9.41 -9.81 3.12
C GLY A 121 8.10 -9.19 2.66
N LYS A 122 8.02 -7.86 2.67
CA LYS A 122 6.87 -7.13 2.14
C LYS A 122 6.55 -7.54 0.71
N MET A 123 5.27 -7.83 0.51
CA MET A 123 4.73 -8.24 -0.79
C MET A 123 4.02 -7.06 -1.45
N SER A 124 4.38 -6.79 -2.69
CA SER A 124 3.69 -5.88 -3.61
C SER A 124 2.93 -6.72 -4.65
N SER A 125 1.80 -6.22 -5.16
CA SER A 125 0.99 -6.98 -6.11
C SER A 125 0.10 -6.08 -6.95
N THR A 126 -0.07 -6.49 -8.22
CA THR A 126 -1.12 -5.99 -9.12
C THR A 126 -2.50 -6.57 -8.83
N MET A 127 -2.57 -7.73 -8.14
CA MET A 127 -3.76 -8.56 -8.01
C MET A 127 -4.37 -8.55 -6.61
N VAL A 128 -3.53 -8.40 -5.59
CA VAL A 128 -3.93 -8.58 -4.20
C VAL A 128 -3.70 -7.28 -3.43
N ARG A 129 -4.64 -6.95 -2.55
CA ARG A 129 -4.51 -5.80 -1.65
C ARG A 129 -3.26 -5.94 -0.76
N PRO A 130 -2.67 -4.81 -0.32
CA PRO A 130 -1.59 -4.85 0.65
C PRO A 130 -2.09 -5.43 1.98
N ARG A 131 -1.19 -6.11 2.68
CA ARG A 131 -1.48 -6.78 3.95
C ARG A 131 -0.96 -5.91 5.09
N ARG A 132 -1.83 -5.64 6.08
CA ARG A 132 -1.50 -4.84 7.27
C ARG A 132 -0.28 -5.36 8.02
N LEU A 133 -0.05 -6.66 7.95
CA LEU A 133 1.17 -7.33 8.40
C LEU A 133 2.47 -6.60 7.98
N PHE A 134 2.49 -5.96 6.81
CA PHE A 134 3.65 -5.22 6.28
C PHE A 134 3.57 -3.72 6.52
N ARG A 135 2.86 -3.29 7.57
CA ARG A 135 2.83 -1.89 8.01
C ARG A 135 4.12 -1.48 8.71
N HIS A 136 4.71 -2.37 9.50
CA HIS A 136 5.92 -2.14 10.27
C HIS A 136 6.88 -3.33 10.21
N THR A 137 8.18 -3.04 10.30
CA THR A 137 9.20 -4.07 10.47
C THR A 137 9.14 -4.60 11.90
N VAL A 138 9.20 -5.91 12.07
CA VAL A 138 9.16 -6.61 13.35
C VAL A 138 10.36 -7.52 13.44
N ASP A 139 11.24 -7.28 14.42
CA ASP A 139 12.48 -8.05 14.56
C ASP A 139 12.21 -9.50 14.99
N VAL A 140 11.30 -9.72 15.93
CA VAL A 140 10.96 -11.06 16.43
C VAL A 140 9.48 -11.11 16.83
N CYS A 141 8.75 -12.07 16.27
CA CYS A 141 7.41 -12.44 16.64
C CYS A 141 7.17 -13.95 16.46
N THR A 142 5.95 -14.39 16.75
CA THR A 142 5.46 -15.76 16.56
C THR A 142 4.05 -15.70 16.00
N ILE A 143 3.46 -16.86 15.67
CA ILE A 143 2.07 -16.92 15.25
C ILE A 143 1.07 -16.53 16.36
N GLU A 144 1.51 -16.53 17.62
CA GLU A 144 0.62 -16.24 18.76
C GLU A 144 0.37 -14.75 18.97
N ASN A 145 1.41 -13.93 18.75
CA ASN A 145 1.47 -12.52 19.11
C ASN A 145 1.44 -11.54 17.92
N ASP A 146 1.39 -12.05 16.69
CA ASP A 146 1.31 -11.23 15.48
C ASP A 146 0.33 -11.84 14.44
N GLU A 147 -0.04 -11.07 13.43
CA GLU A 147 -1.07 -11.40 12.44
C GLU A 147 -0.51 -12.22 11.26
N LEU A 148 0.44 -13.14 11.52
CA LEU A 148 1.18 -13.88 10.50
C LEU A 148 0.28 -14.65 9.52
N THR A 149 -0.90 -15.08 10.00
CA THR A 149 -1.89 -15.77 9.17
C THR A 149 -2.40 -14.90 8.02
N GLN A 150 -2.21 -13.58 8.07
CA GLN A 150 -2.46 -12.73 6.92
C GLN A 150 -1.60 -13.12 5.72
N SER A 151 -0.44 -13.77 5.85
CA SER A 151 0.37 -14.24 4.71
C SER A 151 0.72 -15.72 4.83
N MET A 152 0.07 -16.58 4.05
CA MET A 152 0.31 -18.04 4.05
C MET A 152 0.95 -18.61 2.78
N SER A 153 1.38 -17.75 1.87
CA SER A 153 2.16 -18.19 0.71
C SER A 153 3.57 -18.62 1.13
N PRO A 154 4.27 -19.47 0.35
CA PRO A 154 5.61 -19.89 0.68
C PRO A 154 6.68 -18.85 0.31
N HIS A 155 6.29 -17.72 -0.31
CA HIS A 155 7.15 -16.64 -0.80
C HIS A 155 7.85 -15.84 0.32
N LYS A 156 8.71 -16.53 1.06
CA LYS A 156 9.40 -16.10 2.29
C LYS A 156 10.75 -16.79 2.39
N MET A 157 11.58 -16.29 3.28
CA MET A 157 12.88 -16.88 3.57
C MET A 157 12.79 -17.79 4.80
N PHE A 158 13.28 -19.02 4.69
CA PHE A 158 13.27 -20.03 5.76
C PHE A 158 14.69 -20.49 6.05
N ARG A 159 15.06 -20.59 7.33
CA ARG A 159 16.36 -21.14 7.73
C ARG A 159 16.39 -22.63 7.36
N ARG A 160 17.37 -23.04 6.55
CA ARG A 160 17.40 -24.42 6.01
C ARG A 160 17.49 -25.47 7.12
N ALA A 161 18.34 -25.24 8.11
CA ALA A 161 18.48 -26.14 9.25
C ALA A 161 17.15 -26.33 10.02
N PHE A 162 16.38 -25.25 10.20
CA PHE A 162 15.04 -25.32 10.81
C PHE A 162 14.06 -26.16 9.99
N VAL A 163 14.06 -25.99 8.66
CA VAL A 163 13.25 -26.80 7.72
C VAL A 163 13.62 -28.29 7.78
N GLU A 164 14.91 -28.61 7.90
CA GLU A 164 15.41 -29.98 8.02
C GLU A 164 15.09 -30.60 9.38
N GLU A 165 15.39 -29.90 10.48
CA GLU A 165 15.16 -30.34 11.86
C GLU A 165 13.70 -30.71 12.11
N HIS A 166 12.78 -29.91 11.59
CA HIS A 166 11.35 -30.10 11.79
C HIS A 166 10.68 -30.93 10.69
N GLY A 167 11.45 -31.44 9.71
CA GLY A 167 10.93 -32.25 8.62
C GLY A 167 9.87 -31.55 7.77
N LEU A 168 9.97 -30.22 7.59
CA LEU A 168 8.98 -29.43 6.86
C LEU A 168 9.01 -29.76 5.37
N ARG A 169 7.90 -30.24 4.80
CA ARG A 169 7.78 -30.60 3.39
C ARG A 169 6.44 -30.16 2.82
N PHE A 170 6.42 -29.77 1.56
CA PHE A 170 5.17 -29.56 0.84
C PHE A 170 4.51 -30.91 0.59
N PRO A 171 3.18 -31.04 0.78
CA PRO A 171 2.45 -32.18 0.26
C PRO A 171 2.70 -32.36 -1.24
N GLU A 172 2.96 -33.59 -1.69
CA GLU A 172 3.26 -33.91 -3.09
C GLU A 172 2.01 -34.44 -3.83
N GLY A 173 2.00 -34.24 -5.15
CA GLY A 173 0.85 -34.55 -6.01
C GLY A 173 -0.06 -33.33 -6.22
N PRO A 174 -1.21 -33.51 -6.91
CA PRO A 174 -2.16 -32.44 -7.18
C PRO A 174 -2.92 -32.02 -5.90
N TRP A 175 -2.24 -31.26 -5.06
CA TRP A 175 -2.67 -30.90 -3.71
C TRP A 175 -2.94 -29.40 -3.61
N ILE A 176 -4.20 -28.99 -3.70
CA ILE A 176 -4.55 -27.58 -3.46
C ILE A 176 -4.31 -27.25 -1.98
N LEU A 177 -3.76 -26.06 -1.69
CA LEU A 177 -3.37 -25.60 -0.34
C LEU A 177 -2.10 -26.28 0.21
N GLU A 178 -1.22 -26.77 -0.66
CA GLU A 178 0.09 -27.31 -0.28
C GLU A 178 0.97 -26.26 0.40
N ASP A 179 0.86 -25.01 -0.04
CA ASP A 179 1.54 -23.86 0.54
C ASP A 179 1.04 -23.58 1.96
N LEU A 180 -0.28 -23.55 2.14
CA LEU A 180 -0.93 -23.33 3.42
C LEU A 180 -0.52 -24.42 4.42
N ALA A 181 -0.45 -25.69 4.00
CA ALA A 181 0.01 -26.79 4.87
C ALA A 181 1.47 -26.58 5.33
N PHE A 182 2.38 -26.32 4.39
CA PHE A 182 3.80 -26.09 4.70
C PHE A 182 3.99 -24.87 5.61
N VAL A 183 3.39 -23.73 5.29
CA VAL A 183 3.58 -22.47 6.03
C VAL A 183 2.92 -22.53 7.40
N SER A 184 1.75 -23.17 7.52
CA SER A 184 1.14 -23.41 8.84
C SER A 184 2.06 -24.25 9.72
N ALA A 185 2.74 -25.26 9.15
CA ALA A 185 3.64 -26.13 9.91
C ALA A 185 4.88 -25.37 10.35
N ALA A 186 5.43 -24.54 9.47
CA ALA A 186 6.56 -23.67 9.77
C ALA A 186 6.21 -22.69 10.90
N TYR A 187 5.10 -21.95 10.80
CA TYR A 187 4.75 -20.95 11.80
C TYR A 187 4.41 -21.53 13.18
N LEU A 188 3.81 -22.72 13.24
CA LEU A 188 3.51 -23.39 14.51
C LEU A 188 4.76 -23.94 15.22
N LYS A 189 5.89 -24.07 14.50
CA LYS A 189 7.14 -24.63 15.02
C LYS A 189 8.25 -23.60 15.19
N ALA A 190 8.19 -22.48 14.46
CA ALA A 190 9.20 -21.44 14.52
C ALA A 190 9.13 -20.68 15.85
N GLU A 191 10.27 -20.53 16.50
CA GLU A 191 10.39 -19.75 17.73
C GLU A 191 10.68 -18.28 17.44
N ARG A 192 11.29 -18.00 16.26
CA ARG A 192 11.72 -16.66 15.87
C ARG A 192 11.31 -16.36 14.44
N ILE A 193 10.27 -15.56 14.29
CA ILE A 193 9.79 -15.07 12.99
C ILE A 193 10.06 -13.57 12.90
N SER A 194 10.53 -13.08 11.76
CA SER A 194 10.74 -11.64 11.53
C SER A 194 9.93 -11.14 10.34
N ILE A 195 9.61 -9.85 10.33
CA ILE A 195 8.88 -9.18 9.26
C ILE A 195 9.69 -7.98 8.79
N LEU A 196 10.05 -7.95 7.51
CA LEU A 196 10.71 -6.83 6.86
C LEU A 196 9.69 -6.04 6.02
N ALA A 197 9.32 -4.85 6.48
CA ALA A 197 8.25 -4.04 5.88
C ALA A 197 8.74 -2.77 5.15
N ASP A 198 10.03 -2.44 5.28
CA ASP A 198 10.62 -1.19 4.79
C ASP A 198 11.01 -1.20 3.31
N TYR A 199 10.95 -2.36 2.68
CA TYR A 199 11.36 -2.58 1.31
C TYR A 199 10.43 -3.60 0.63
N PRO A 200 9.87 -3.32 -0.56
CA PRO A 200 9.11 -4.32 -1.31
C PRO A 200 10.05 -5.43 -1.77
N VAL A 201 9.91 -6.61 -1.16
CA VAL A 201 10.78 -7.76 -1.39
C VAL A 201 10.28 -8.59 -2.56
N TYR A 202 8.97 -8.84 -2.60
CA TYR A 202 8.37 -9.83 -3.50
C TYR A 202 7.22 -9.20 -4.29
N TYR A 203 7.22 -9.36 -5.60
CA TYR A 203 6.23 -8.80 -6.51
C TYR A 203 5.39 -9.91 -7.14
N TRP A 204 4.11 -9.99 -6.77
CA TRP A 204 3.14 -10.86 -7.42
C TRP A 204 2.65 -10.28 -8.73
N MET A 205 2.99 -10.94 -9.83
CA MET A 205 2.68 -10.47 -11.18
C MET A 205 1.49 -11.21 -11.75
N LYS A 206 0.60 -10.44 -12.40
CA LYS A 206 -0.52 -11.03 -13.14
C LYS A 206 -0.02 -11.48 -14.50
N ARG A 207 -0.24 -12.75 -14.85
CA ARG A 207 0.04 -13.25 -16.19
C ARG A 207 -1.00 -12.70 -17.18
N ASP A 208 -0.56 -12.34 -18.37
CA ASP A 208 -1.46 -11.87 -19.44
C ASP A 208 -2.27 -13.02 -20.05
N ASP A 209 -1.81 -14.27 -19.93
CA ASP A 209 -2.55 -15.47 -20.35
C ASP A 209 -3.61 -15.99 -19.36
N GLY A 210 -3.70 -15.40 -18.16
CA GLY A 210 -4.62 -15.85 -17.11
C GLY A 210 -4.26 -17.18 -16.43
N GLY A 211 -3.09 -17.76 -16.68
CA GLY A 211 -2.69 -19.10 -16.21
C GLY A 211 -2.19 -19.19 -14.77
N ASN A 212 -2.44 -18.21 -13.89
CA ASN A 212 -2.01 -18.32 -12.49
C ASN A 212 -2.77 -19.48 -11.80
N ASN A 213 -2.06 -20.40 -11.12
CA ASN A 213 -2.65 -21.58 -10.45
C ASN A 213 -3.79 -21.25 -9.47
N THR A 214 -3.80 -20.03 -8.93
CA THR A 214 -4.87 -19.50 -8.08
C THR A 214 -6.25 -19.47 -8.75
N GLN A 215 -6.31 -19.55 -10.09
CA GLN A 215 -7.57 -19.51 -10.86
C GLN A 215 -8.22 -20.89 -11.02
N HIS A 216 -7.50 -21.99 -10.81
CA HIS A 216 -7.99 -23.38 -11.01
C HIS A 216 -8.40 -24.11 -9.71
N ARG A 217 -8.73 -23.35 -8.65
CA ARG A 217 -8.87 -23.80 -7.26
C ARG A 217 -9.94 -24.87 -6.93
N PHE A 218 -10.78 -25.27 -7.88
CA PHE A 218 -11.94 -26.10 -7.57
C PHE A 218 -12.13 -27.31 -8.49
N ASN A 219 -11.06 -27.80 -9.13
CA ASN A 219 -11.15 -29.13 -9.72
C ASN A 219 -11.34 -30.16 -8.58
N PRO A 220 -12.48 -30.89 -8.51
CA PRO A 220 -12.75 -31.83 -7.42
C PRO A 220 -11.68 -32.93 -7.32
N LYS A 221 -10.95 -33.19 -8.41
CA LYS A 221 -9.86 -34.17 -8.48
C LYS A 221 -8.62 -33.80 -7.65
N HIS A 222 -8.51 -32.57 -7.15
CA HIS A 222 -7.31 -32.07 -6.47
C HIS A 222 -7.53 -31.79 -4.97
N GLY A 223 -8.66 -32.24 -4.43
CA GLY A 223 -8.82 -32.47 -2.99
C GLY A 223 -8.97 -31.23 -2.09
N PHE A 224 -9.52 -30.11 -2.57
CA PHE A 224 -9.66 -28.88 -1.77
C PHE A 224 -10.23 -29.12 -0.35
N TRP A 225 -11.41 -29.74 -0.23
CA TRP A 225 -12.07 -29.92 1.07
C TRP A 225 -11.32 -30.90 2.01
N PRO A 226 -10.84 -32.07 1.56
CA PRO A 226 -9.94 -32.91 2.37
C PRO A 226 -8.67 -32.19 2.82
N ASN A 227 -8.07 -31.38 1.95
CA ASN A 227 -6.84 -30.65 2.27
C ASN A 227 -7.10 -29.55 3.29
N THR A 228 -8.24 -28.84 3.19
CA THR A 228 -8.68 -27.88 4.22
C THR A 228 -8.84 -28.55 5.58
N ARG A 229 -9.45 -29.75 5.66
CA ARG A 229 -9.55 -30.51 6.93
C ARG A 229 -8.16 -30.82 7.50
N THR A 230 -7.22 -31.20 6.64
CA THR A 230 -5.84 -31.51 7.05
C THR A 230 -5.18 -30.28 7.71
N VAL A 231 -5.29 -29.11 7.09
CA VAL A 231 -4.75 -27.85 7.66
C VAL A 231 -5.46 -27.47 8.95
N VAL A 232 -6.80 -27.57 9.01
CA VAL A 232 -7.56 -27.25 10.22
C VAL A 232 -7.14 -28.13 11.39
N ARG A 233 -7.01 -29.43 11.17
CA ARG A 233 -6.57 -30.39 12.19
C ARG A 233 -5.15 -30.10 12.65
N GLN A 234 -4.26 -29.70 11.74
CA GLN A 234 -2.91 -29.30 12.11
C GLN A 234 -2.89 -28.14 13.12
N PHE A 235 -3.77 -27.14 12.98
CA PHE A 235 -3.90 -26.08 13.99
C PHE A 235 -4.51 -26.60 15.29
N LYS A 236 -5.54 -27.46 15.21
CA LYS A 236 -6.20 -28.03 16.38
C LYS A 236 -5.26 -28.92 17.20
N ASP A 237 -4.39 -29.68 16.54
CA ASP A 237 -3.43 -30.58 17.19
C ASP A 237 -2.27 -29.81 17.83
N ALA A 238 -1.92 -28.64 17.27
CA ALA A 238 -0.82 -27.81 17.74
C ALA A 238 -1.21 -26.78 18.82
N THR A 239 -2.51 -26.62 19.11
CA THR A 239 -3.01 -25.60 20.05
C THR A 239 -4.06 -26.18 21.00
N PRO A 240 -4.20 -25.67 22.23
CA PRO A 240 -5.23 -26.16 23.14
C PRO A 240 -6.63 -25.76 22.66
N ALA A 241 -7.56 -26.71 22.68
CA ALA A 241 -8.97 -26.45 22.44
C ALA A 241 -9.56 -25.55 23.53
N SER A 242 -10.47 -24.65 23.14
CA SER A 242 -11.12 -23.70 24.05
C SER A 242 -12.46 -23.24 23.50
N ASP A 243 -13.40 -22.94 24.40
CA ASP A 243 -14.67 -22.27 24.06
C ASP A 243 -14.55 -20.74 24.09
N ASP A 244 -13.40 -20.21 24.53
CA ASP A 244 -13.10 -18.78 24.47
C ASP A 244 -12.84 -18.34 23.03
N ILE A 245 -13.61 -17.37 22.54
CA ILE A 245 -13.51 -16.82 21.18
C ILE A 245 -12.11 -16.24 20.87
N ASP A 246 -11.37 -15.78 21.89
CA ASP A 246 -10.06 -15.14 21.72
C ASP A 246 -8.88 -16.07 22.00
N ALA A 247 -9.15 -17.33 22.36
CA ALA A 247 -8.13 -18.36 22.46
C ALA A 247 -7.37 -18.52 21.14
N LEU A 248 -6.07 -18.80 21.24
CA LEU A 248 -5.18 -18.92 20.08
C LEU A 248 -5.75 -19.84 19.00
N GLN A 249 -6.21 -21.04 19.37
CA GLN A 249 -6.81 -21.99 18.43
C GLN A 249 -7.94 -21.33 17.63
N ASN A 250 -8.89 -20.70 18.32
CA ASN A 250 -10.05 -20.08 17.68
C ASN A 250 -9.66 -18.88 16.82
N ARG A 251 -8.67 -18.07 17.20
CA ARG A 251 -8.12 -16.99 16.35
C ARG A 251 -7.53 -17.51 15.04
N LEU A 252 -6.79 -18.62 15.08
CA LEU A 252 -6.22 -19.23 13.87
C LEU A 252 -7.30 -19.86 12.99
N LEU A 253 -8.26 -20.54 13.61
CA LEU A 253 -9.41 -21.13 12.92
C LEU A 253 -10.36 -20.07 12.34
N HIS A 254 -10.51 -18.90 12.97
CA HIS A 254 -11.32 -17.79 12.46
C HIS A 254 -10.86 -17.37 11.06
N ARG A 255 -9.55 -17.22 10.86
CA ARG A 255 -9.02 -16.96 9.53
C ARG A 255 -9.45 -18.07 8.60
N LEU A 256 -9.16 -19.34 8.93
CA LEU A 256 -9.38 -20.46 8.01
C LEU A 256 -10.85 -20.59 7.64
N TYR A 257 -11.74 -20.42 8.60
CA TYR A 257 -13.18 -20.39 8.37
C TYR A 257 -13.56 -19.25 7.42
N HIS A 258 -13.09 -18.03 7.69
CA HIS A 258 -13.41 -16.88 6.86
C HIS A 258 -12.85 -17.00 5.43
N VAL A 259 -11.58 -17.39 5.29
CA VAL A 259 -10.86 -17.38 4.01
C VAL A 259 -11.07 -18.66 3.22
N GLU A 260 -11.13 -19.84 3.85
CA GLU A 260 -11.22 -21.12 3.13
C GLU A 260 -12.63 -21.69 3.07
N ILE A 261 -13.56 -21.25 3.93
CA ILE A 261 -14.96 -21.67 3.91
C ILE A 261 -15.85 -20.54 3.40
N LEU A 262 -16.05 -19.47 4.19
CA LEU A 262 -17.03 -18.42 3.89
C LEU A 262 -16.74 -17.67 2.59
N SER A 263 -15.46 -17.52 2.21
CA SER A 263 -15.11 -16.84 0.96
C SER A 263 -15.66 -17.55 -0.29
N ARG A 264 -15.99 -18.85 -0.20
CA ARG A 264 -16.58 -19.63 -1.30
C ARG A 264 -18.09 -19.58 -1.32
N THR A 265 -18.71 -19.15 -0.24
CA THR A 265 -20.17 -19.12 -0.04
C THR A 265 -20.68 -17.70 0.13
N ARG A 266 -19.92 -16.71 -0.36
CA ARG A 266 -20.26 -15.29 -0.35
C ARG A 266 -19.96 -14.66 -1.71
N GLU A 267 -20.30 -13.38 -1.88
CA GLU A 267 -20.02 -12.64 -3.09
C GLU A 267 -18.50 -12.46 -3.36
N PRO A 268 -18.06 -12.49 -4.63
CA PRO A 268 -18.84 -12.75 -5.85
C PRO A 268 -19.03 -14.26 -6.14
N GLU A 269 -18.39 -15.15 -5.38
CA GLU A 269 -18.30 -16.59 -5.66
C GLU A 269 -19.67 -17.26 -5.77
N ILE A 270 -20.54 -17.07 -4.77
CA ILE A 270 -21.88 -17.67 -4.74
C ILE A 270 -22.83 -17.13 -5.82
N LEU A 271 -22.50 -15.96 -6.41
CA LEU A 271 -23.32 -15.26 -7.41
C LEU A 271 -22.88 -15.56 -8.85
N ARG A 272 -22.02 -16.56 -9.07
CA ARG A 272 -21.60 -16.98 -10.42
C ARG A 272 -22.75 -17.68 -11.18
N GLU A 273 -22.62 -17.73 -12.50
CA GLU A 273 -23.70 -18.09 -13.43
C GLU A 273 -24.17 -19.56 -13.38
N ASP A 274 -23.45 -20.49 -12.74
CA ASP A 274 -23.87 -21.90 -12.59
C ASP A 274 -24.35 -22.19 -11.15
N PRO A 275 -25.68 -22.15 -10.87
CA PRO A 275 -26.20 -22.37 -9.53
C PRO A 275 -26.03 -23.81 -9.04
N ALA A 276 -25.95 -24.80 -9.95
CA ALA A 276 -25.81 -26.20 -9.56
C ALA A 276 -24.40 -26.44 -8.99
N GLU A 277 -23.38 -25.90 -9.65
CA GLU A 277 -22.01 -25.93 -9.15
C GLU A 277 -21.89 -25.17 -7.82
N GLN A 278 -22.52 -23.99 -7.70
CA GLN A 278 -22.48 -23.22 -6.46
C GLN A 278 -23.18 -23.94 -5.30
N ARG A 279 -24.34 -24.58 -5.51
CA ARG A 279 -24.99 -25.40 -4.47
C ARG A 279 -24.11 -26.57 -4.03
N GLN A 280 -23.45 -27.26 -4.97
CA GLN A 280 -22.54 -28.35 -4.62
C GLN A 280 -21.37 -27.84 -3.75
N ARG A 281 -20.79 -26.69 -4.10
CA ARG A 281 -19.71 -26.06 -3.32
C ARG A 281 -20.20 -25.60 -1.95
N PHE A 282 -21.40 -25.04 -1.87
CA PHE A 282 -22.03 -24.62 -0.62
C PHE A 282 -22.24 -25.80 0.33
N GLU A 283 -22.81 -26.92 -0.15
CA GLU A 283 -22.98 -28.13 0.67
C GLU A 283 -21.64 -28.73 1.12
N ALA A 284 -20.64 -28.73 0.25
CA ALA A 284 -19.31 -29.20 0.63
C ALA A 284 -18.66 -28.29 1.69
N ALA A 285 -18.80 -26.97 1.55
CA ALA A 285 -18.35 -25.99 2.55
C ALA A 285 -19.06 -26.19 3.89
N ARG A 286 -20.38 -26.39 3.85
CA ARG A 286 -21.23 -26.67 5.01
C ARG A 286 -20.78 -27.91 5.76
N ALA A 287 -20.47 -29.00 5.04
CA ALA A 287 -19.98 -30.23 5.66
C ALA A 287 -18.67 -29.97 6.43
N VAL A 288 -17.71 -29.25 5.84
CA VAL A 288 -16.46 -28.91 6.54
C VAL A 288 -16.71 -27.98 7.73
N ALA A 289 -17.61 -26.99 7.57
CA ALA A 289 -17.99 -26.06 8.64
C ALA A 289 -18.48 -26.80 9.89
N LEU A 290 -19.46 -27.69 9.71
CA LEU A 290 -20.08 -28.44 10.81
C LEU A 290 -19.15 -29.48 11.44
N GLU A 291 -18.28 -30.10 10.65
CA GLU A 291 -17.38 -31.15 11.14
C GLU A 291 -16.16 -30.61 11.89
N GLU A 292 -15.56 -29.52 11.42
CA GLU A 292 -14.22 -29.13 11.85
C GLU A 292 -14.17 -27.91 12.77
N PHE A 293 -15.15 -27.00 12.69
CA PHE A 293 -15.10 -25.69 13.33
C PHE A 293 -16.01 -25.58 14.57
N PRO A 294 -15.45 -25.26 15.76
CA PRO A 294 -16.24 -25.05 16.98
C PRO A 294 -17.18 -23.84 16.91
N THR A 295 -18.20 -23.83 17.79
CA THR A 295 -19.14 -22.70 17.92
C THR A 295 -18.44 -21.37 18.21
N ALA A 296 -17.41 -21.37 19.06
CA ALA A 296 -16.64 -20.18 19.38
C ALA A 296 -16.02 -19.50 18.13
N VAL A 297 -15.61 -20.27 17.12
CA VAL A 297 -15.08 -19.74 15.84
C VAL A 297 -16.14 -19.01 15.04
N ARG A 298 -17.42 -19.30 15.26
CA ARG A 298 -18.53 -18.63 14.58
C ARG A 298 -18.95 -17.41 15.38
N ASP A 299 -19.05 -17.55 16.70
CA ASP A 299 -19.46 -16.47 17.60
C ASP A 299 -18.51 -15.28 17.58
N GLY A 300 -17.21 -15.53 17.39
CA GLY A 300 -16.20 -14.47 17.26
C GLY A 300 -16.12 -13.83 15.86
N LEU A 301 -16.98 -14.18 14.89
CA LEU A 301 -17.04 -13.50 13.60
C LEU A 301 -17.78 -12.15 13.71
N PRO A 302 -17.54 -11.20 12.80
CA PRO A 302 -18.36 -10.00 12.68
C PRO A 302 -19.80 -10.31 12.30
N ALA A 303 -20.73 -9.41 12.61
CA ALA A 303 -22.18 -9.58 12.45
C ALA A 303 -22.62 -10.23 11.12
N VAL A 304 -22.22 -9.67 9.98
CA VAL A 304 -22.59 -10.20 8.64
C VAL A 304 -21.94 -11.56 8.38
N SER A 305 -20.70 -11.77 8.84
CA SER A 305 -20.01 -13.06 8.69
C SER A 305 -20.62 -14.14 9.58
N ARG A 306 -21.16 -13.78 10.76
CA ARG A 306 -21.99 -14.69 11.58
C ARG A 306 -23.27 -15.10 10.87
N LEU A 307 -23.95 -14.14 10.22
CA LEU A 307 -25.15 -14.45 9.46
C LEU A 307 -24.84 -15.39 8.29
N ARG A 308 -23.74 -15.14 7.55
CA ARG A 308 -23.26 -16.06 6.51
C ARG A 308 -22.99 -17.47 7.06
N ALA A 309 -22.36 -17.57 8.22
CA ALA A 309 -22.11 -18.85 8.87
C ALA A 309 -23.41 -19.57 9.25
N ALA A 310 -24.39 -18.84 9.80
CA ALA A 310 -25.69 -19.40 10.16
C ALA A 310 -26.47 -19.93 8.96
N LEU A 311 -26.52 -19.15 7.86
CA LEU A 311 -27.14 -19.59 6.60
C LEU A 311 -26.44 -20.82 6.01
N LEU A 312 -25.11 -20.83 6.04
CA LEU A 312 -24.31 -21.98 5.61
C LEU A 312 -24.67 -23.25 6.39
N GLU A 313 -24.76 -23.16 7.70
CA GLU A 313 -25.01 -24.31 8.57
C GLU A 313 -26.44 -24.82 8.51
N ALA A 314 -27.38 -23.90 8.32
CA ALA A 314 -28.77 -24.22 8.03
C ALA A 314 -28.93 -24.95 6.69
N GLY A 315 -27.94 -24.86 5.78
CA GLY A 315 -28.08 -25.35 4.41
C GLY A 315 -28.94 -24.42 3.54
N ASP A 316 -29.10 -23.15 3.96
CA ASP A 316 -29.93 -22.18 3.26
C ASP A 316 -29.12 -21.45 2.18
N PHE A 317 -28.96 -22.13 1.05
CA PHE A 317 -28.27 -21.58 -0.12
C PHE A 317 -28.98 -20.33 -0.67
N ASP A 318 -30.31 -20.36 -0.74
CA ASP A 318 -31.08 -19.28 -1.35
C ASP A 318 -31.02 -18.02 -0.48
N GLY A 319 -31.13 -18.15 0.84
CA GLY A 319 -30.88 -17.06 1.78
C GLY A 319 -29.45 -16.51 1.71
N ALA A 320 -28.44 -17.38 1.54
CA ALA A 320 -27.06 -16.95 1.34
C ALA A 320 -26.85 -16.17 0.03
N VAL A 321 -27.54 -16.56 -1.05
CA VAL A 321 -27.56 -15.82 -2.32
C VAL A 321 -28.20 -14.45 -2.12
N THR A 322 -29.38 -14.37 -1.50
CA THR A 322 -30.04 -13.09 -1.23
C THR A 322 -29.17 -12.15 -0.40
N LEU A 323 -28.55 -12.65 0.67
CA LEU A 323 -27.61 -11.84 1.46
C LEU A 323 -26.43 -11.37 0.60
N ALA A 324 -25.84 -12.24 -0.23
CA ALA A 324 -24.72 -11.89 -1.10
C ALA A 324 -25.09 -10.80 -2.11
N GLU A 325 -26.30 -10.81 -2.67
CA GLU A 325 -26.80 -9.75 -3.56
C GLU A 325 -26.89 -8.40 -2.84
N ARG A 326 -27.46 -8.38 -1.62
CA ARG A 326 -27.55 -7.16 -0.80
C ARG A 326 -26.18 -6.64 -0.40
N ILE A 327 -25.28 -7.52 0.09
CA ILE A 327 -23.94 -7.10 0.48
C ILE A 327 -23.16 -6.57 -0.73
N ARG A 328 -23.30 -7.14 -1.93
CA ARG A 328 -22.63 -6.65 -3.14
C ARG A 328 -22.95 -5.17 -3.43
N GLU A 329 -24.14 -4.70 -3.08
CA GLU A 329 -24.57 -3.32 -3.30
C GLU A 329 -24.03 -2.33 -2.27
N VAL A 330 -23.59 -2.81 -1.09
CA VAL A 330 -23.00 -1.96 -0.06
C VAL A 330 -21.71 -1.31 -0.59
N LYS A 331 -21.54 -0.01 -0.39
CA LYS A 331 -20.35 0.75 -0.82
C LYS A 331 -19.68 1.41 0.37
N ALA A 332 -18.36 1.54 0.34
CA ALA A 332 -17.68 2.41 1.28
C ALA A 332 -17.66 3.84 0.74
N ARG A 333 -17.83 4.81 1.64
CA ARG A 333 -17.66 6.23 1.37
C ARG A 333 -16.51 6.76 2.20
N SER A 334 -15.74 7.66 1.62
CA SER A 334 -14.79 8.50 2.36
C SER A 334 -15.21 9.95 2.31
N ALA A 335 -15.10 10.62 3.46
CA ALA A 335 -15.17 12.07 3.58
C ALA A 335 -13.83 12.57 4.14
N VAL A 336 -13.22 13.52 3.46
CA VAL A 336 -11.94 14.13 3.84
C VAL A 336 -12.16 15.62 4.05
N GLY A 337 -11.74 16.11 5.22
CA GLY A 337 -11.75 17.53 5.54
C GLY A 337 -10.71 18.32 4.73
N GLU A 338 -10.48 19.56 5.15
CA GLU A 338 -9.47 20.41 4.51
C GLU A 338 -8.06 19.80 4.63
N LEU A 339 -7.40 19.60 3.49
CA LEU A 339 -6.01 19.17 3.44
C LEU A 339 -5.08 20.35 3.66
N ARG A 340 -4.09 20.17 4.52
CA ARG A 340 -3.06 21.18 4.80
C ARG A 340 -1.73 20.53 5.12
N TRP A 341 -0.66 21.32 5.08
CA TRP A 341 0.67 20.90 5.51
C TRP A 341 0.92 21.28 6.96
N GLU A 342 1.37 20.33 7.76
CA GLU A 342 1.84 20.55 9.13
C GLU A 342 3.16 19.81 9.34
N ASN A 343 4.24 20.55 9.63
CA ASN A 343 5.57 20.00 9.89
C ASN A 343 6.05 18.99 8.81
N GLY A 344 5.81 19.30 7.53
CA GLY A 344 6.19 18.44 6.40
C GLY A 344 5.21 17.30 6.09
N ARG A 345 4.10 17.19 6.82
CA ARG A 345 3.09 16.15 6.65
C ARG A 345 1.82 16.72 6.04
N LEU A 346 1.25 16.02 5.06
CA LEU A 346 -0.07 16.32 4.54
C LEU A 346 -1.11 15.71 5.49
N VAL A 347 -1.95 16.58 6.06
CA VAL A 347 -2.88 16.20 7.11
C VAL A 347 -4.31 16.61 6.77
N ALA A 348 -5.27 15.76 7.15
CA ALA A 348 -6.70 16.05 7.08
C ALA A 348 -7.48 15.11 8.01
N ASP A 349 -8.64 15.55 8.49
CA ASP A 349 -9.58 14.67 9.15
C ASP A 349 -10.25 13.77 8.12
N VAL A 350 -10.38 12.48 8.44
CA VAL A 350 -10.97 11.47 7.56
C VAL A 350 -12.09 10.75 8.30
N THR A 351 -13.20 10.56 7.62
CA THR A 351 -14.29 9.66 8.02
C THR A 351 -14.54 8.66 6.92
N LEU A 352 -14.63 7.39 7.29
CA LEU A 352 -15.00 6.29 6.40
C LEU A 352 -16.24 5.61 6.96
N ASP A 353 -17.17 5.28 6.08
CA ASP A 353 -18.39 4.57 6.45
C ASP A 353 -18.88 3.66 5.33
N LEU A 354 -19.93 2.89 5.64
CA LEU A 354 -20.63 2.04 4.68
C LEU A 354 -22.02 2.60 4.37
N LEU A 355 -22.37 2.57 3.09
CA LEU A 355 -23.67 2.93 2.54
C LEU A 355 -24.32 1.70 1.93
N ARG A 356 -25.64 1.56 2.10
CA ARG A 356 -26.45 0.55 1.39
C ARG A 356 -26.53 0.87 -0.11
N GLY A 357 -27.15 -0.03 -0.87
CA GLY A 357 -27.32 0.11 -2.33
C GLY A 357 -28.10 1.34 -2.77
N ASP A 358 -29.02 1.82 -1.93
CA ASP A 358 -29.82 3.04 -2.10
C ASP A 358 -29.04 4.34 -1.81
N GLY A 359 -27.81 4.25 -1.30
CA GLY A 359 -26.97 5.39 -0.93
C GLY A 359 -27.15 5.88 0.51
N GLU A 360 -28.07 5.29 1.28
CA GLU A 360 -28.28 5.62 2.68
C GLU A 360 -27.23 4.94 3.58
N PRO A 361 -26.95 5.50 4.77
CA PRO A 361 -26.07 4.87 5.76
C PRO A 361 -26.45 3.42 6.08
N LEU A 362 -25.49 2.50 6.11
CA LEU A 362 -25.68 1.18 6.70
C LEU A 362 -25.72 1.32 8.23
N THR A 363 -26.84 0.94 8.85
CA THR A 363 -27.10 1.24 10.27
C THR A 363 -27.13 0.01 11.17
N LEU A 364 -27.07 0.28 12.47
CA LEU A 364 -27.52 -0.59 13.55
C LEU A 364 -28.77 0.02 14.17
N VAL A 365 -29.72 -0.83 14.55
CA VAL A 365 -30.96 -0.43 15.22
C VAL A 365 -30.94 -0.95 16.64
N GLU A 366 -31.18 -0.08 17.60
CA GLU A 366 -31.30 -0.42 19.01
C GLU A 366 -32.75 -0.77 19.37
N ARG A 367 -32.96 -1.92 20.00
CA ARG A 367 -34.24 -2.38 20.55
C ARG A 367 -33.98 -3.09 21.85
N ASP A 368 -34.68 -2.71 22.92
CA ASP A 368 -34.56 -3.32 24.26
C ASP A 368 -33.11 -3.42 24.79
N GLY A 369 -32.29 -2.39 24.52
CA GLY A 369 -30.88 -2.32 24.93
C GLY A 369 -29.93 -3.24 24.14
N LYS A 370 -30.42 -3.87 23.07
CA LYS A 370 -29.65 -4.69 22.14
C LYS A 370 -29.52 -4.01 20.78
N GLN A 371 -28.42 -4.28 20.09
CA GLN A 371 -28.19 -3.78 18.73
C GLN A 371 -28.52 -4.86 17.70
N TYR A 372 -29.13 -4.44 16.60
CA TYR A 372 -29.52 -5.30 15.49
C TYR A 372 -28.99 -4.73 14.18
N LEU A 373 -28.66 -5.61 13.24
CA LEU A 373 -28.24 -5.23 11.90
C LEU A 373 -29.38 -4.52 11.16
N ASP A 374 -29.00 -3.64 10.23
CA ASP A 374 -29.91 -2.85 9.41
C ASP A 374 -31.06 -3.71 8.81
N PRO A 375 -32.34 -3.42 9.13
CA PRO A 375 -33.47 -4.18 8.59
C PRO A 375 -33.55 -4.14 7.06
N GLU A 376 -33.13 -3.04 6.42
CA GLU A 376 -33.14 -2.93 4.95
C GLU A 376 -32.06 -3.79 4.30
N LEU A 377 -30.96 -4.06 5.01
CA LEU A 377 -29.93 -5.00 4.57
C LEU A 377 -30.43 -6.46 4.67
N LEU A 378 -31.28 -6.74 5.65
CA LEU A 378 -31.84 -8.05 5.95
C LEU A 378 -33.10 -8.38 5.14
N ASP A 379 -33.69 -7.41 4.44
CA ASP A 379 -34.93 -7.60 3.69
C ASP A 379 -34.82 -8.75 2.66
N GLY A 380 -35.67 -9.76 2.85
CA GLY A 380 -35.72 -10.98 2.06
C GLY A 380 -34.74 -12.08 2.48
N VAL A 381 -33.90 -11.87 3.50
CA VAL A 381 -33.00 -12.90 4.04
C VAL A 381 -33.75 -13.76 5.06
N PRO A 382 -33.98 -15.07 4.80
CA PRO A 382 -34.74 -15.94 5.69
C PRO A 382 -34.12 -16.06 7.09
N GLY A 383 -34.96 -16.21 8.12
CA GLY A 383 -34.50 -16.40 9.50
C GLY A 383 -34.00 -15.11 10.17
N THR A 384 -34.26 -13.96 9.56
CA THR A 384 -33.88 -12.63 10.08
C THR A 384 -35.08 -11.70 10.28
N GLU A 385 -36.29 -12.24 10.28
CA GLU A 385 -37.57 -11.51 10.40
C GLU A 385 -37.66 -10.73 11.73
N ASP A 386 -37.12 -11.29 12.81
CA ASP A 386 -37.04 -10.65 14.13
C ASP A 386 -35.79 -9.76 14.30
N GLY A 387 -34.97 -9.65 13.26
CA GLY A 387 -33.68 -8.97 13.24
C GLY A 387 -32.49 -9.88 13.56
N TRP A 388 -31.28 -9.40 13.24
CA TRP A 388 -30.03 -10.10 13.53
C TRP A 388 -29.22 -9.36 14.59
N GLU A 389 -29.11 -9.95 15.79
CA GLU A 389 -28.41 -9.32 16.92
C GLU A 389 -26.91 -9.12 16.63
N VAL A 390 -26.40 -7.96 17.04
CA VAL A 390 -25.00 -7.55 16.94
C VAL A 390 -24.45 -7.34 18.36
N PRO A 391 -23.87 -8.39 18.99
CA PRO A 391 -23.39 -8.29 20.37
C PRO A 391 -22.20 -7.32 20.52
N ASP A 392 -21.32 -7.31 19.51
CA ASP A 392 -20.17 -6.41 19.44
C ASP A 392 -20.06 -5.83 18.02
N PRO A 393 -20.41 -4.54 17.83
CA PRO A 393 -20.32 -3.88 16.52
C PRO A 393 -18.87 -3.62 16.08
N PHE A 394 -17.89 -3.76 16.98
CA PHE A 394 -16.47 -3.51 16.74
C PHE A 394 -15.68 -4.80 16.48
N ARG A 395 -16.30 -5.97 16.58
CA ARG A 395 -15.60 -7.26 16.40
C ARG A 395 -14.91 -7.33 15.04
N LEU A 396 -13.58 -7.38 15.06
CA LEU A 396 -12.70 -7.35 13.88
C LEU A 396 -13.00 -6.18 12.92
N ALA A 397 -13.55 -5.08 13.44
CA ALA A 397 -13.78 -3.88 12.67
C ALA A 397 -12.48 -3.05 12.62
N TYR A 398 -12.07 -2.64 11.44
CA TYR A 398 -10.94 -1.74 11.28
C TYR A 398 -11.02 -0.98 9.96
N ALA A 399 -10.26 0.10 9.89
CA ALA A 399 -10.02 0.81 8.65
C ALA A 399 -8.59 1.33 8.60
N GLU A 400 -8.04 1.42 7.40
CA GLU A 400 -6.68 1.89 7.18
C GLU A 400 -6.60 2.72 5.90
N LEU A 401 -5.75 3.73 5.93
CA LEU A 401 -5.35 4.47 4.74
C LEU A 401 -4.11 3.81 4.14
N VAL A 402 -4.03 3.80 2.82
CA VAL A 402 -2.89 3.23 2.09
C VAL A 402 -2.55 4.13 0.91
N VAL A 403 -1.28 4.26 0.61
CA VAL A 403 -0.77 5.05 -0.50
C VAL A 403 -0.14 4.09 -1.51
N LYS A 404 -0.64 4.09 -2.74
CA LYS A 404 -0.16 3.24 -3.83
C LYS A 404 0.65 4.08 -4.81
N ASP A 405 1.87 3.67 -5.16
CA ASP A 405 2.51 4.23 -6.36
C ASP A 405 1.65 3.85 -7.58
N ARG A 406 1.41 4.82 -8.48
CA ARG A 406 0.54 4.58 -9.64
C ARG A 406 1.23 3.78 -10.72
N ASP A 407 2.53 3.99 -10.88
CA ASP A 407 3.34 3.36 -11.93
C ASP A 407 4.07 2.12 -11.41
N ARG A 408 4.22 2.01 -10.10
CA ARG A 408 4.79 0.86 -9.42
C ARG A 408 3.74 0.23 -8.54
N GLU A 409 3.70 -1.09 -8.47
CA GLU A 409 2.67 -1.81 -7.70
C GLU A 409 2.97 -1.83 -6.19
N ASP A 410 3.63 -0.78 -5.72
CA ASP A 410 4.11 -0.59 -4.36
C ASP A 410 3.05 0.11 -3.52
N TRP A 411 2.79 -0.46 -2.35
CA TRP A 411 1.81 0.03 -1.39
C TRP A 411 2.49 0.42 -0.09
N TRP A 412 2.11 1.55 0.47
CA TRP A 412 2.70 2.12 1.67
C TRP A 412 1.63 2.59 2.63
N TYR A 413 1.94 2.57 3.92
CA TYR A 413 1.04 3.00 4.96
C TYR A 413 1.46 4.39 5.45
N PRO A 414 0.57 5.40 5.38
CA PRO A 414 0.78 6.65 6.10
C PRO A 414 0.79 6.39 7.61
N GLU A 415 1.34 7.33 8.39
CA GLU A 415 1.22 7.30 9.84
C GLU A 415 -0.21 7.63 10.27
N GLY A 416 -0.61 7.13 11.44
CA GLY A 416 -1.93 7.37 12.04
C GLY A 416 -2.86 6.17 11.91
N ASP A 417 -3.76 6.06 12.89
CA ASP A 417 -4.80 5.04 12.95
C ASP A 417 -6.18 5.68 12.80
N LEU A 418 -7.10 4.90 12.27
CA LEU A 418 -8.52 5.24 12.24
C LEU A 418 -9.20 4.50 13.38
N GLU A 419 -9.89 5.23 14.24
CA GLU A 419 -10.68 4.68 15.31
C GLU A 419 -12.07 4.32 14.81
N VAL A 420 -12.51 3.08 15.04
CA VAL A 420 -13.87 2.65 14.75
C VAL A 420 -14.78 3.03 15.93
N ARG A 421 -15.89 3.70 15.64
CA ARG A 421 -16.85 4.16 16.65
C ARG A 421 -18.28 4.11 16.13
N LEU A 422 -19.23 4.17 17.06
CA LEU A 422 -20.64 4.38 16.75
C LEU A 422 -20.95 5.88 16.64
N LYS A 423 -21.63 6.25 15.55
CA LYS A 423 -22.20 7.58 15.34
C LYS A 423 -23.72 7.49 15.45
N PRO A 424 -24.35 8.08 16.48
CA PRO A 424 -25.80 8.15 16.58
C PRO A 424 -26.40 8.92 15.40
N LEU A 425 -27.50 8.41 14.86
CA LEU A 425 -28.29 9.07 13.80
C LEU A 425 -29.65 9.58 14.30
N GLY A 426 -30.07 9.17 15.50
CA GLY A 426 -31.40 9.46 16.06
C GLY A 426 -32.33 8.24 15.98
N ASP A 427 -33.46 8.28 16.69
CA ASP A 427 -34.51 7.24 16.67
C ASP A 427 -34.00 5.81 16.91
N GLY A 428 -33.04 5.65 17.82
CA GLY A 428 -32.42 4.37 18.13
C GLY A 428 -31.51 3.82 17.02
N ARG A 429 -31.17 4.61 15.99
CA ARG A 429 -30.26 4.22 14.92
C ARG A 429 -28.86 4.77 15.14
N SER A 430 -27.86 3.96 14.82
CA SER A 430 -26.45 4.34 14.81
C SER A 430 -25.75 3.82 13.57
N GLN A 431 -24.66 4.46 13.17
CA GLN A 431 -23.79 3.99 12.09
C GLN A 431 -22.43 3.62 12.68
N VAL A 432 -21.86 2.49 12.26
CA VAL A 432 -20.45 2.19 12.52
C VAL A 432 -19.62 2.96 11.52
N ILE A 433 -18.72 3.82 12.02
CA ILE A 433 -17.83 4.64 11.19
C ILE A 433 -16.38 4.47 11.67
N ALA A 434 -15.43 4.67 10.78
CA ALA A 434 -14.02 4.82 11.13
C ALA A 434 -13.60 6.27 10.96
N THR A 435 -13.02 6.89 11.98
CA THR A 435 -12.58 8.29 11.92
C THR A 435 -11.19 8.46 12.48
N GLY A 436 -10.45 9.40 11.92
CA GLY A 436 -9.13 9.74 12.42
C GLY A 436 -8.50 10.78 11.54
N ARG A 437 -7.17 10.82 11.57
CA ARG A 437 -6.38 11.82 10.86
C ARG A 437 -5.53 11.14 9.80
N LEU A 438 -5.69 11.54 8.54
CA LEU A 438 -4.67 11.30 7.52
C LEU A 438 -3.40 12.04 7.95
N SER A 439 -2.27 11.34 8.02
CA SER A 439 -0.95 11.93 8.23
C SER A 439 0.05 11.32 7.25
N LEU A 440 0.12 11.90 6.05
CA LEU A 440 1.02 11.45 4.99
C LEU A 440 2.29 12.28 4.97
N ASP A 441 3.39 11.70 5.44
CA ASP A 441 4.73 12.26 5.33
C ASP A 441 5.45 11.64 4.13
N PRO A 442 5.78 12.42 3.08
CA PRO A 442 6.47 11.89 1.90
C PRO A 442 7.87 11.32 2.19
N GLU A 443 8.48 11.70 3.31
CA GLU A 443 9.82 11.24 3.72
C GLU A 443 9.77 10.09 4.74
N ARG A 444 8.66 9.94 5.48
CA ARG A 444 8.56 8.98 6.59
C ARG A 444 7.21 8.25 6.60
N LEU A 445 7.16 7.10 5.93
CA LEU A 445 6.00 6.21 5.98
C LEU A 445 6.16 5.18 7.10
N ALA A 446 5.06 4.56 7.55
CA ALA A 446 5.06 3.59 8.65
C ALA A 446 6.02 2.40 8.43
N GLY A 447 6.31 2.06 7.16
CA GLY A 447 7.29 1.04 6.77
C GLY A 447 8.73 1.52 6.77
N GLY A 448 9.03 2.83 6.76
CA GLY A 448 10.40 3.36 6.90
C GLY A 448 11.08 3.84 5.61
N ARG A 449 10.40 3.87 4.46
CA ARG A 449 10.95 4.41 3.20
C ARG A 449 10.22 5.68 2.76
N PRO A 450 10.93 6.71 2.27
CA PRO A 450 10.31 7.84 1.58
C PRO A 450 9.49 7.36 0.38
N LEU A 451 8.41 8.07 0.05
CA LEU A 451 7.75 7.92 -1.24
C LEU A 451 8.77 8.17 -2.34
N GLU A 452 8.76 7.38 -3.41
CA GLU A 452 9.67 7.60 -4.52
C GLU A 452 9.19 8.76 -5.41
N ARG A 453 9.94 9.05 -6.47
CA ARG A 453 9.44 9.95 -7.50
C ARG A 453 8.29 9.28 -8.25
N GLY A 454 7.11 9.88 -8.21
CA GLY A 454 5.92 9.25 -8.79
C GLY A 454 4.63 9.97 -8.42
N VAL A 455 3.52 9.53 -9.01
CA VAL A 455 2.19 9.86 -8.50
C VAL A 455 1.72 8.74 -7.59
N HIS A 456 1.25 9.13 -6.42
CA HIS A 456 0.85 8.23 -5.36
C HIS A 456 -0.64 8.42 -5.06
N ASP A 457 -1.38 7.35 -5.24
CA ASP A 457 -2.82 7.27 -5.10
C ASP A 457 -3.20 6.95 -3.65
N VAL A 458 -4.03 7.77 -3.00
CA VAL A 458 -4.48 7.54 -1.60
C VAL A 458 -5.76 6.72 -1.55
N TRP A 459 -5.68 5.51 -1.03
CA TRP A 459 -6.77 4.54 -0.86
C TRP A 459 -7.16 4.41 0.61
N ALA A 460 -8.36 3.88 0.83
CA ALA A 460 -8.86 3.49 2.13
C ALA A 460 -9.38 2.06 2.06
N TYR A 461 -8.95 1.24 3.01
CA TYR A 461 -9.56 -0.06 3.29
C TYR A 461 -10.47 0.08 4.50
N VAL A 462 -11.69 -0.46 4.40
CA VAL A 462 -12.68 -0.50 5.48
C VAL A 462 -13.15 -1.93 5.63
N GLN A 463 -13.19 -2.42 6.86
CA GLN A 463 -13.89 -3.64 7.25
C GLN A 463 -14.75 -3.31 8.46
N LEU A 464 -16.05 -3.15 8.25
CA LEU A 464 -17.02 -2.84 9.30
C LEU A 464 -18.14 -3.88 9.26
N LEU A 465 -18.56 -4.40 10.41
CA LEU A 465 -19.63 -5.39 10.54
C LEU A 465 -19.44 -6.70 9.73
N GLY A 466 -18.26 -6.96 9.17
CA GLY A 466 -17.99 -8.11 8.28
C GLY A 466 -18.17 -7.82 6.79
N VAL A 467 -18.30 -6.55 6.43
CA VAL A 467 -18.30 -6.06 5.05
C VAL A 467 -17.00 -5.32 4.79
N ASP A 468 -16.23 -5.80 3.81
CA ASP A 468 -14.94 -5.22 3.46
C ASP A 468 -14.93 -4.50 2.10
N ARG A 469 -14.29 -3.33 2.04
CA ARG A 469 -14.20 -2.48 0.84
C ARG A 469 -12.83 -1.82 0.75
N LEU A 470 -12.30 -1.77 -0.47
CA LEU A 470 -11.13 -0.97 -0.84
C LEU A 470 -11.60 0.13 -1.79
N VAL A 471 -11.41 1.40 -1.40
CA VAL A 471 -11.90 2.56 -2.17
C VAL A 471 -10.82 3.61 -2.33
N ARG A 472 -10.89 4.36 -3.44
CA ARG A 472 -10.09 5.58 -3.61
C ARG A 472 -10.63 6.64 -2.65
N VAL A 473 -9.74 7.32 -1.94
CA VAL A 473 -10.16 8.41 -1.05
C VAL A 473 -10.66 9.59 -1.89
N THR A 474 -11.88 10.02 -1.62
CA THR A 474 -12.57 11.17 -2.22
C THR A 474 -12.90 12.23 -1.17
N GLY A 475 -13.15 13.45 -1.61
CA GLY A 475 -13.60 14.56 -0.77
C GLY A 475 -14.29 15.64 -1.59
N ASP A 476 -14.60 16.77 -0.96
CA ASP A 476 -15.43 17.84 -1.57
C ASP A 476 -14.64 18.78 -2.49
N GLY A 477 -13.40 18.44 -2.82
CA GLY A 477 -12.56 19.24 -3.69
C GLY A 477 -12.98 19.18 -5.16
N THR A 478 -12.63 20.23 -5.91
CA THR A 478 -12.93 20.29 -7.34
C THR A 478 -12.04 19.28 -8.11
N PRO A 479 -12.61 18.38 -8.93
CA PRO A 479 -11.82 17.45 -9.72
C PRO A 479 -10.81 18.16 -10.63
N GLY A 480 -9.57 17.66 -10.66
CA GLY A 480 -8.48 18.19 -11.48
C GLY A 480 -7.72 19.37 -10.86
N THR A 481 -8.10 19.85 -9.67
CA THR A 481 -7.43 20.97 -8.98
C THR A 481 -6.51 20.49 -7.86
N PRO A 482 -5.55 21.31 -7.39
CA PRO A 482 -4.82 21.03 -6.16
C PRO A 482 -5.76 20.83 -4.98
N ALA A 483 -5.35 19.96 -4.06
CA ALA A 483 -6.07 19.64 -2.85
C ALA A 483 -5.54 20.44 -1.65
N ALA A 484 -4.29 20.87 -1.71
CA ALA A 484 -3.67 21.83 -0.78
C ALA A 484 -2.57 22.62 -1.54
N THR A 485 -1.94 23.57 -0.87
CA THR A 485 -0.76 24.25 -1.42
C THR A 485 0.38 23.26 -1.69
N PRO A 486 1.28 23.52 -2.67
CA PRO A 486 2.47 22.69 -2.86
C PRO A 486 3.40 22.75 -1.64
N ALA A 487 4.16 21.68 -1.39
CA ALA A 487 5.19 21.67 -0.36
C ALA A 487 6.56 21.20 -0.85
N LEU A 488 7.61 21.66 -0.17
CA LEU A 488 8.97 21.17 -0.28
C LEU A 488 9.26 20.18 0.86
N THR A 489 9.39 18.90 0.53
CA THR A 489 9.67 17.79 1.46
C THR A 489 10.88 16.98 0.95
N GLY A 490 11.93 16.82 1.75
CA GLY A 490 13.12 16.04 1.34
C GLY A 490 13.83 16.53 0.07
N GLY A 491 13.79 17.84 -0.18
CA GLY A 491 14.33 18.42 -1.43
C GLY A 491 13.49 18.13 -2.68
N ARG A 492 12.26 17.63 -2.52
CA ARG A 492 11.33 17.31 -3.60
C ARG A 492 10.05 18.12 -3.48
N LEU A 493 9.47 18.46 -4.62
CA LEU A 493 8.18 19.13 -4.67
C LEU A 493 7.06 18.09 -4.56
N SER A 494 6.23 18.27 -3.55
CA SER A 494 5.07 17.44 -3.24
C SER A 494 3.79 18.23 -3.51
N LEU A 495 2.94 17.73 -4.41
CA LEU A 495 1.69 18.37 -4.79
C LEU A 495 0.49 17.43 -4.57
N PRO A 496 -0.32 17.68 -3.53
CA PRO A 496 -1.58 16.97 -3.34
C PRO A 496 -2.64 17.56 -4.28
N TYR A 497 -3.41 16.71 -4.94
CA TYR A 497 -4.43 17.12 -5.90
C TYR A 497 -5.59 16.13 -6.00
N TRP A 498 -6.72 16.63 -6.49
CA TRP A 498 -7.88 15.82 -6.84
C TRP A 498 -7.78 15.39 -8.30
N THR A 499 -7.88 14.09 -8.59
CA THR A 499 -7.92 13.58 -9.96
C THR A 499 -9.15 14.12 -10.70
N GLY A 500 -9.24 13.91 -12.02
CA GLY A 500 -10.44 14.23 -12.79
C GLY A 500 -11.71 13.50 -12.33
N SER A 501 -11.57 12.45 -11.51
CA SER A 501 -12.66 11.71 -10.86
C SER A 501 -12.87 12.10 -9.39
N GLY A 502 -12.23 13.17 -8.89
CA GLY A 502 -12.39 13.64 -7.51
C GLY A 502 -11.68 12.80 -6.45
N GLN A 503 -10.64 12.05 -6.83
CA GLN A 503 -9.89 11.17 -5.93
C GLN A 503 -8.58 11.82 -5.50
N LEU A 504 -8.16 11.61 -4.25
CA LEU A 504 -6.94 12.19 -3.71
C LEU A 504 -5.69 11.46 -4.23
N ALA A 505 -4.75 12.24 -4.75
CA ALA A 505 -3.42 11.77 -5.13
C ALA A 505 -2.34 12.77 -4.70
N LEU A 506 -1.13 12.28 -4.52
CA LEU A 506 0.07 13.06 -4.21
C LEU A 506 1.11 12.86 -5.32
N ASP A 507 1.47 13.94 -6.01
CA ASP A 507 2.59 13.93 -6.96
C ASP A 507 3.88 14.30 -6.25
N VAL A 508 4.89 13.42 -6.34
CA VAL A 508 6.24 13.65 -5.83
C VAL A 508 7.18 13.75 -7.04
N ASP A 509 7.47 14.98 -7.45
CA ASP A 509 8.45 15.32 -8.50
C ASP A 509 8.23 14.68 -9.90
N GLN A 510 7.01 14.26 -10.30
CA GLN A 510 6.78 13.44 -11.51
C GLN A 510 5.89 14.03 -12.63
N ARG A 511 4.58 14.26 -12.45
CA ARG A 511 3.61 14.49 -13.56
C ARG A 511 3.07 15.91 -13.61
N GLN A 512 2.66 16.44 -12.47
CA GLN A 512 2.46 17.87 -12.18
C GLN A 512 3.84 18.49 -11.96
N ARG A 513 4.69 18.41 -13.00
CA ARG A 513 6.16 18.46 -12.95
C ARG A 513 6.79 19.71 -12.34
N LYS A 514 6.02 20.76 -12.06
CA LYS A 514 6.49 22.08 -11.64
C LYS A 514 5.35 22.79 -10.93
N LEU A 515 5.69 23.74 -10.07
CA LEU A 515 4.74 24.77 -9.64
C LEU A 515 3.98 25.27 -10.87
N GLY A 516 2.65 25.24 -10.81
CA GLY A 516 1.77 25.48 -11.95
C GLY A 516 1.00 26.79 -11.85
N GLN A 517 -0.15 26.83 -12.53
CA GLN A 517 -1.03 28.01 -12.55
C GLN A 517 -1.54 28.38 -11.14
N ASP A 518 -1.76 27.41 -10.26
CA ASP A 518 -2.29 27.67 -8.91
C ASP A 518 -1.24 28.32 -8.02
N ALA A 519 0.00 27.83 -8.07
CA ALA A 519 1.13 28.47 -7.40
C ALA A 519 1.36 29.89 -7.93
N ALA A 520 1.21 30.10 -9.25
CA ALA A 520 1.31 31.43 -9.85
C ALA A 520 0.16 32.36 -9.44
N THR A 521 -1.05 31.82 -9.36
CA THR A 521 -2.25 32.56 -8.90
C THR A 521 -2.09 32.97 -7.45
N ALA A 522 -1.68 32.05 -6.57
CA ALA A 522 -1.41 32.34 -5.16
C ALA A 522 -0.29 33.38 -4.98
N ALA A 523 0.72 33.36 -5.85
CA ALA A 523 1.79 34.34 -5.83
C ALA A 523 1.34 35.76 -6.16
N THR A 524 0.24 35.95 -6.89
CA THR A 524 -0.19 37.29 -7.32
C THR A 524 -0.47 38.24 -6.16
N ALA A 525 -0.89 37.71 -5.01
CA ALA A 525 -1.14 38.47 -3.78
C ALA A 525 0.14 38.77 -2.96
N ASN A 526 1.31 38.28 -3.39
CA ASN A 526 2.55 38.48 -2.64
C ASN A 526 3.01 39.94 -2.75
N THR A 527 2.98 40.63 -1.61
CA THR A 527 3.39 42.03 -1.45
C THR A 527 4.83 42.17 -0.93
N GLU A 528 5.53 41.06 -0.69
CA GLU A 528 6.86 41.06 -0.10
C GLU A 528 7.94 41.62 -1.03
N ARG A 529 8.99 42.15 -0.42
CA ARG A 529 10.22 42.52 -1.11
C ARG A 529 11.35 41.59 -0.69
N GLY A 530 11.96 40.97 -1.68
CA GLY A 530 13.08 40.06 -1.50
C GLY A 530 14.39 40.74 -1.08
N GLU A 531 15.25 39.94 -0.44
CA GLU A 531 16.63 40.30 -0.10
C GLU A 531 17.59 39.67 -1.11
N GLY A 532 18.38 40.49 -1.80
CA GLY A 532 19.25 40.01 -2.87
C GLY A 532 18.47 39.20 -3.91
N SER A 533 19.03 38.12 -4.43
CA SER A 533 18.32 37.30 -5.43
C SER A 533 17.23 36.38 -4.87
N SER A 534 16.70 36.63 -3.65
CA SER A 534 15.74 35.75 -2.97
C SER A 534 14.43 36.43 -2.57
N LEU A 535 13.30 35.73 -2.69
CA LEU A 535 11.95 36.16 -2.30
C LEU A 535 11.24 35.09 -1.46
N PRO A 536 10.57 35.44 -0.34
CA PRO A 536 9.64 34.54 0.35
C PRO A 536 8.46 34.15 -0.53
N LEU A 537 8.14 32.85 -0.56
CA LEU A 537 6.97 32.30 -1.22
C LEU A 537 6.03 31.71 -0.15
N PRO A 538 5.14 32.52 0.46
CA PRO A 538 4.31 32.09 1.59
C PRO A 538 3.27 31.02 1.24
N TYR A 539 3.09 30.75 -0.05
CA TYR A 539 2.14 29.78 -0.61
C TYR A 539 2.78 28.43 -0.98
N ILE A 540 4.08 28.24 -0.68
CA ILE A 540 4.74 26.94 -0.77
C ILE A 540 5.13 26.54 0.64
N ALA A 541 4.56 25.45 1.14
CA ALA A 541 4.93 24.93 2.43
C ALA A 541 6.35 24.31 2.38
N ALA A 542 7.08 24.29 3.49
CA ALA A 542 8.40 23.66 3.58
C ALA A 542 8.58 22.98 4.93
N ALA A 543 9.12 21.76 4.92
CA ALA A 543 9.56 21.11 6.16
C ALA A 543 10.86 21.79 6.68
N PRO A 544 11.05 21.91 8.01
CA PRO A 544 12.24 22.58 8.58
C PRO A 544 13.57 21.95 8.16
N ASP A 545 13.60 20.64 7.94
CA ASP A 545 14.76 19.82 7.58
C ASP A 545 14.89 19.57 6.07
N SER A 546 14.01 20.14 5.25
CA SER A 546 14.08 19.99 3.80
C SER A 546 15.38 20.56 3.23
N THR A 547 16.09 19.80 2.41
CA THR A 547 17.20 20.36 1.64
C THR A 547 16.67 21.25 0.49
N PRO A 548 17.49 22.18 -0.05
CA PRO A 548 17.14 22.95 -1.24
C PRO A 548 16.70 22.07 -2.43
N ALA A 549 15.63 22.47 -3.11
CA ALA A 549 15.22 21.87 -4.37
C ALA A 549 15.56 22.78 -5.55
N ARG A 550 15.90 22.20 -6.70
CA ARG A 550 16.04 22.96 -7.95
C ARG A 550 14.70 23.06 -8.66
N VAL A 551 14.36 24.27 -9.10
CA VAL A 551 13.16 24.55 -9.88
C VAL A 551 13.52 25.32 -11.15
N LYS A 552 12.84 25.00 -12.24
CA LYS A 552 12.99 25.76 -13.50
C LYS A 552 11.98 26.90 -13.54
N VAL A 553 12.47 28.11 -13.73
CA VAL A 553 11.67 29.33 -13.91
C VAL A 553 12.06 30.03 -15.22
N THR A 554 11.23 30.95 -15.68
CA THR A 554 11.56 31.84 -16.80
C THR A 554 11.63 33.27 -16.29
N VAL A 555 12.73 33.98 -16.56
CA VAL A 555 12.88 35.41 -16.25
C VAL A 555 12.84 36.19 -17.56
N ALA A 556 11.73 36.90 -17.79
CA ALA A 556 11.35 37.43 -19.10
C ALA A 556 11.33 36.34 -20.20
N THR A 557 12.41 36.19 -20.96
CA THR A 557 12.57 35.16 -22.01
C THR A 557 13.64 34.12 -21.67
N LEU A 558 14.39 34.31 -20.58
CA LEU A 558 15.51 33.48 -20.20
C LEU A 558 15.05 32.32 -19.30
N GLY A 559 15.30 31.08 -19.70
CA GLY A 559 15.15 29.91 -18.83
C GLY A 559 16.25 29.88 -17.78
N VAL A 560 15.88 29.76 -16.51
CA VAL A 560 16.80 29.83 -15.36
C VAL A 560 16.54 28.65 -14.42
N GLU A 561 17.61 27.98 -13.99
CA GLU A 561 17.54 27.12 -12.81
C GLU A 561 17.63 28.00 -11.55
N ALA A 562 16.57 27.95 -10.76
CA ALA A 562 16.45 28.60 -9.48
C ALA A 562 16.41 27.54 -8.37
N GLU A 563 16.50 27.99 -7.13
CA GLU A 563 16.41 27.13 -5.96
C GLU A 563 15.20 27.52 -5.11
N LEU A 564 14.52 26.51 -4.57
CA LEU A 564 13.58 26.65 -3.48
C LEU A 564 14.29 26.24 -2.20
N LEU A 565 14.40 27.17 -1.27
CA LEU A 565 15.06 26.98 0.01
C LEU A 565 13.99 26.91 1.11
N PRO A 566 14.07 25.98 2.07
CA PRO A 566 13.26 26.14 3.29
C PRO A 566 13.61 27.47 3.97
N THR A 567 12.63 28.11 4.60
CA THR A 567 12.88 29.27 5.46
C THR A 567 13.13 28.76 6.89
N PRO A 568 14.24 29.14 7.54
CA PRO A 568 14.42 28.84 8.97
C PRO A 568 13.24 29.38 9.79
N ASP A 569 12.75 28.58 10.73
CA ASP A 569 11.66 28.95 11.66
C ASP A 569 10.34 29.38 11.00
N SER A 570 10.13 29.05 9.71
CA SER A 570 8.90 29.35 8.97
C SER A 570 8.50 28.17 8.09
N PRO A 571 7.20 27.81 8.02
CA PRO A 571 6.73 26.67 7.24
C PRO A 571 6.70 26.98 5.74
N THR A 572 7.45 27.97 5.24
CA THR A 572 7.38 28.47 3.87
C THR A 572 8.73 28.37 3.16
N ALA A 573 8.73 28.32 1.83
CA ALA A 573 9.95 28.31 1.03
C ALA A 573 10.34 29.71 0.51
N ARG A 574 11.62 29.91 0.21
CA ARG A 574 12.12 31.07 -0.54
C ARG A 574 12.58 30.66 -1.93
N LEU A 575 12.17 31.42 -2.94
CA LEU A 575 12.78 31.34 -4.27
C LEU A 575 14.13 32.05 -4.23
N ARG A 576 15.17 31.46 -4.83
CA ARG A 576 16.48 32.08 -5.05
C ARG A 576 16.87 31.96 -6.52
N LEU A 577 17.07 33.10 -7.19
CA LEU A 577 17.66 33.14 -8.53
C LEU A 577 19.20 33.19 -8.46
N PRO A 578 19.91 32.82 -9.55
CA PRO A 578 21.32 33.12 -9.71
C PRO A 578 21.60 34.61 -9.54
N ALA A 579 22.71 34.96 -8.89
CA ALA A 579 23.09 36.35 -8.64
C ALA A 579 23.30 37.18 -9.92
N ARG A 580 23.59 36.52 -11.04
CA ARG A 580 23.74 37.16 -12.35
C ARG A 580 22.83 36.50 -13.39
N LEU A 581 22.19 37.34 -14.20
CA LEU A 581 21.36 36.95 -15.33
C LEU A 581 21.83 37.71 -16.57
N LYS A 582 21.82 37.07 -17.73
CA LYS A 582 22.12 37.71 -19.02
C LYS A 582 20.92 38.53 -19.51
N LEU A 583 20.55 39.57 -18.75
CA LEU A 583 19.42 40.45 -19.01
C LEU A 583 19.84 41.92 -18.84
N PRO A 584 19.24 42.85 -19.62
CA PRO A 584 19.50 44.28 -19.45
C PRO A 584 18.96 44.78 -18.10
N SER A 585 19.44 45.94 -17.68
CA SER A 585 18.95 46.63 -16.48
C SER A 585 17.44 46.89 -16.60
N GLY A 586 16.65 46.51 -15.60
CA GLY A 586 15.20 46.62 -15.65
C GLY A 586 14.48 45.72 -14.63
N ARG A 587 13.14 45.77 -14.66
CA ARG A 587 12.25 44.91 -13.86
C ARG A 587 11.64 43.86 -14.78
N HIS A 588 11.99 42.59 -14.55
CA HIS A 588 11.64 41.47 -15.43
C HIS A 588 10.71 40.48 -14.71
N PRO A 589 9.61 40.03 -15.32
CA PRO A 589 8.73 39.04 -14.69
C PRO A 589 9.44 37.70 -14.54
N VAL A 590 9.22 37.04 -13.41
CA VAL A 590 9.63 35.66 -13.15
C VAL A 590 8.37 34.80 -13.20
N THR A 591 8.29 33.87 -14.14
CA THR A 591 7.13 32.99 -14.34
C THR A 591 7.50 31.52 -14.18
N LEU A 592 6.48 30.73 -13.89
CA LEU A 592 6.57 29.28 -13.87
C LEU A 592 6.27 28.70 -15.26
N PRO A 593 6.82 27.53 -15.63
CA PRO A 593 6.54 26.95 -16.93
C PRO A 593 5.05 26.66 -17.12
N LYS A 594 4.53 27.01 -18.30
CA LYS A 594 3.10 26.91 -18.65
C LYS A 594 2.17 27.83 -17.84
N SER A 595 2.70 28.82 -17.12
CA SER A 595 1.90 29.89 -16.52
C SER A 595 2.32 31.26 -17.07
N ALA A 596 1.33 32.09 -17.41
CA ALA A 596 1.56 33.48 -17.82
C ALA A 596 1.64 34.44 -16.62
N ALA A 597 1.14 34.04 -15.45
CA ALA A 597 1.15 34.86 -14.25
C ALA A 597 2.54 34.90 -13.62
N PRO A 598 3.09 36.08 -13.30
CA PRO A 598 4.37 36.19 -12.63
C PRO A 598 4.25 35.75 -11.16
N ILE A 599 5.22 34.97 -10.70
CA ILE A 599 5.40 34.65 -9.28
C ILE A 599 6.26 35.68 -8.54
N ALA A 600 7.05 36.44 -9.28
CA ALA A 600 7.91 37.49 -8.78
C ALA A 600 8.32 38.42 -9.93
N TYR A 601 8.99 39.52 -9.61
CA TYR A 601 9.72 40.36 -10.55
C TYR A 601 11.19 40.48 -10.13
N ALA A 602 12.11 40.21 -11.03
CA ALA A 602 13.55 40.38 -10.82
C ALA A 602 13.99 41.79 -11.24
N VAL A 603 14.58 42.54 -10.31
CA VAL A 603 15.18 43.84 -10.59
C VAL A 603 16.66 43.64 -10.89
N VAL A 604 17.03 43.80 -12.15
CA VAL A 604 18.38 43.56 -12.66
C VAL A 604 19.07 44.89 -12.93
N ARG A 605 20.36 44.99 -12.63
CA ARG A 605 21.24 46.09 -13.03
C ARG A 605 22.58 45.54 -13.50
N ASP A 606 22.95 45.86 -14.74
CA ASP A 606 24.22 45.46 -15.36
C ASP A 606 24.45 43.94 -15.24
N GLY A 607 23.39 43.16 -15.48
CA GLY A 607 23.37 41.70 -15.37
C GLY A 607 23.35 41.14 -13.95
N THR A 608 23.33 41.97 -12.91
CA THR A 608 23.25 41.54 -11.51
C THR A 608 21.82 41.63 -10.98
N VAL A 609 21.31 40.57 -10.35
CA VAL A 609 19.99 40.57 -9.69
C VAL A 609 20.12 41.31 -8.37
N LEU A 610 19.58 42.52 -8.28
CA LEU A 610 19.65 43.35 -7.08
C LEU A 610 18.65 42.90 -6.02
N ARG A 611 17.43 42.60 -6.47
CA ARG A 611 16.33 42.11 -5.62
C ARG A 611 15.28 41.36 -6.42
N LEU A 612 14.46 40.58 -5.72
CA LEU A 612 13.17 40.11 -6.20
C LEU A 612 12.04 40.92 -5.53
N GLU A 613 10.91 41.07 -6.21
CA GLU A 613 9.72 41.75 -5.71
C GLU A 613 8.50 40.84 -5.95
N GLY A 614 7.58 40.77 -4.98
CA GLY A 614 6.30 40.11 -5.16
C GLY A 614 5.47 40.79 -6.26
N PRO A 615 4.55 40.08 -6.94
CA PRO A 615 3.73 40.66 -7.99
C PRO A 615 2.86 41.85 -7.55
N ALA A 616 2.37 41.84 -6.30
CA ALA A 616 1.60 42.93 -5.68
C ALA A 616 2.48 43.91 -4.89
N TYR A 617 3.81 43.82 -5.00
CA TYR A 617 4.70 44.79 -4.36
C TYR A 617 4.58 46.15 -5.05
N GLU A 618 4.04 47.13 -4.33
CA GLU A 618 4.08 48.53 -4.71
C GLU A 618 5.31 49.19 -4.11
N ALA A 619 6.20 49.71 -4.96
CA ALA A 619 7.30 50.54 -4.48
C ALA A 619 6.71 51.80 -3.83
N GLY A 620 6.88 51.93 -2.51
CA GLY A 620 6.44 53.12 -1.78
C GLY A 620 6.89 54.38 -2.50
N SER A 621 5.97 55.33 -2.69
CA SER A 621 6.18 56.63 -3.38
C SER A 621 7.16 57.57 -2.68
N GLY A 622 7.93 57.05 -1.71
CA GLY A 622 9.05 57.73 -1.09
C GLY A 622 10.05 58.12 -2.16
N ARG A 623 9.99 59.39 -2.57
CA ARG A 623 11.06 60.09 -3.30
C ARG A 623 12.40 59.55 -2.79
N ARG A 624 13.28 59.10 -3.69
CA ARG A 624 14.61 58.64 -3.28
C ARG A 624 15.20 59.75 -2.40
N PHE A 625 15.89 59.40 -1.33
CA PHE A 625 16.59 60.39 -0.51
C PHE A 625 17.45 61.33 -1.38
N VAL A 626 17.96 60.82 -2.50
CA VAL A 626 18.69 61.59 -3.51
C VAL A 626 17.84 62.66 -4.21
N ASP A 627 16.56 62.39 -4.46
CA ASP A 627 15.61 63.33 -5.09
C ASP A 627 15.16 64.41 -4.08
N SER A 628 14.95 64.05 -2.81
CA SER A 628 14.66 65.03 -1.74
C SER A 628 15.88 65.89 -1.38
N VAL A 629 17.10 65.34 -1.51
CA VAL A 629 18.36 66.09 -1.37
C VAL A 629 18.62 67.00 -2.59
N ALA A 630 18.21 66.60 -3.80
CA ALA A 630 18.35 67.41 -5.01
C ALA A 630 17.41 68.63 -5.05
N ASP A 631 16.25 68.56 -4.39
CA ASP A 631 15.32 69.68 -4.23
C ASP A 631 15.60 70.56 -2.99
N ASN A 632 16.52 70.14 -2.12
CA ASN A 632 16.93 70.95 -0.98
C ASN A 632 17.76 72.16 -1.44
N ARG A 633 17.20 73.36 -1.25
CA ARG A 633 17.83 74.66 -1.62
C ARG A 633 19.23 74.83 -1.02
N GLN A 634 19.49 74.33 0.18
CA GLN A 634 20.80 74.44 0.82
C GLN A 634 21.84 73.56 0.12
N VAL A 635 21.45 72.36 -0.28
CA VAL A 635 22.32 71.41 -1.01
C VAL A 635 22.67 71.94 -2.41
N ARG A 636 21.69 72.53 -3.13
CA ARG A 636 21.95 73.22 -4.41
C ARG A 636 22.94 74.37 -4.26
N ARG A 637 22.88 75.10 -3.14
CA ARG A 637 23.78 76.23 -2.84
C ARG A 637 25.21 75.78 -2.57
N VAL A 638 25.39 74.64 -1.91
CA VAL A 638 26.70 74.02 -1.64
C VAL A 638 27.31 73.42 -2.92
N ARG A 639 26.51 72.70 -3.74
CA ARG A 639 26.95 72.15 -5.04
C ARG A 639 27.41 73.23 -6.03
N ARG A 640 26.75 74.38 -6.07
CA ARG A 640 27.19 75.54 -6.88
C ARG A 640 28.49 76.16 -6.38
N ARG A 641 28.82 76.00 -5.09
CA ARG A 641 30.01 76.61 -4.48
C ARG A 641 31.25 75.72 -4.57
N LEU A 642 31.09 74.41 -4.68
CA LEU A 642 32.20 73.46 -4.58
C LEU A 642 32.62 72.80 -5.91
N GLY A 643 31.84 72.93 -6.98
CA GLY A 643 32.08 72.13 -8.20
C GLY A 643 31.78 70.64 -7.95
N ARG A 644 31.65 69.86 -9.03
CA ARG A 644 31.01 68.52 -9.08
C ARG A 644 31.15 67.64 -7.83
#